data_AF-A0A7M7PSJ1-F1
#
_entry.id   AF-A0A7M7PSJ1-F1
#
_cell.length_a   1.000
_cell.length_b   1.000
_cell.length_c   1.000
_cell.angle_alpha   90.00
_cell.angle_beta   90.00
_cell.angle_gamma   90.00
#
_symmetry.space_group_name_H-M   'P 1'
#
loop_
_entity.id
_entity.type
_entity.pdbx_description
1 polymer ?
#
loop_
_entity_poly.entity_id
_entity_poly.type
_entity_poly.pdbx_seq_one_letter_code
_entity_poly.pdbx_strand_id
1 'polypeptide(L)'
;MQPLKGCILVTSVVVTIATVIYVITWSVHYFTVPVKYYGPPHPNDNVPPYPGATSENLWWFVQISDTHLTSVENAEKATRLRDFKTFCHEHLHIIQPMLVLHTGDITDGAPHASQNKEDWISYQQIVSEAKLPYSLRWLDVRGNHDNFNVPSRLHENNFYREYSVLGEKGDDSFLYKLELPFGTYSFIHVDALLKIGTKRPINFYGILDELNVYHLKTLSERAQQTPSNQTIYFGHYPTSTILAPHGLYDIIKGGIAYLCGHLHDLDLKHGIKRMYVLQRYGSLELELEDWKKHRKFRVMAFDHDMLSFTDVQFGEWPVILITNPKPARFLAPGHEPEKKMSHSTHIRILVFSPRTIKQVKVEIDFKPLGLAKQVNEGPLFVLPWKPDRYSNGLHLIEVKVKDAAGRYKTVSREFSLDQSRPNQPFLSSLVIMINSFIFLVLWIIGLECLCVLPLVFFRRYTERPKAGQRPSVVCYAHFRRIGTSGNPLLYGLLLLVHTNDIYYPLISIALYPVIGPWLIGEVVTDMYGTLTLYGIYVNSTFIGDKFPMLYFVTDLLCFHLPLTLFCLLHLSRAYHLQNKHSTHHYGNGNKNGRRLVDIVLVIISIFLLKSVLSRSFGTIAKLTHWYGQLALLVSPKYTWTLLVALYVGGKCVFIGYRGAHTPTRTVGTEEMENSEK
;
A
#
# COMPACT_ATOMS: atom_id res chain seq x y z
N MET A 1 -3.41 33.87 38.62
CA MET A 1 -4.09 33.07 37.56
C MET A 1 -3.38 33.02 36.20
N GLN A 2 -2.54 34.01 35.80
CA GLN A 2 -1.70 33.88 34.59
C GLN A 2 -0.62 32.76 34.65
N PRO A 3 0.09 32.50 35.78
CA PRO A 3 1.07 31.41 35.81
C PRO A 3 0.43 30.03 35.63
N LEU A 4 -0.79 29.82 36.13
CA LEU A 4 -1.52 28.56 36.00
C LEU A 4 -1.89 28.23 34.54
N LYS A 5 -2.21 29.25 33.72
CA LYS A 5 -2.50 29.06 32.28
C LYS A 5 -1.24 28.78 31.46
N GLY A 6 -0.12 29.42 31.81
CA GLY A 6 1.19 29.11 31.24
C GLY A 6 1.62 27.68 31.55
N CYS A 7 1.45 27.25 32.80
CA CYS A 7 1.71 25.87 33.21
C CYS A 7 0.80 24.87 32.48
N ILE A 8 -0.52 25.11 32.38
CA ILE A 8 -1.43 24.19 31.67
C ILE A 8 -1.07 24.08 30.18
N LEU A 9 -0.76 25.20 29.50
CA LEU A 9 -0.37 25.15 28.09
C LEU A 9 0.96 24.41 27.89
N VAL A 10 1.96 24.68 28.71
CA VAL A 10 3.26 24.01 28.67
C VAL A 10 3.08 22.52 28.97
N THR A 11 2.31 22.15 30.00
CA THR A 11 2.00 20.76 30.33
C THR A 11 1.27 20.06 29.19
N SER A 12 0.25 20.68 28.58
CA SER A 12 -0.47 20.10 27.44
C SER A 12 0.43 19.88 26.22
N VAL A 13 1.31 20.84 25.91
CA VAL A 13 2.29 20.70 24.83
C VAL A 13 3.29 19.59 25.14
N VAL A 14 3.84 19.54 26.36
CA VAL A 14 4.78 18.50 26.79
C VAL A 14 4.14 17.12 26.77
N VAL A 15 2.92 16.96 27.29
CA VAL A 15 2.17 15.70 27.25
C VAL A 15 1.88 15.28 25.82
N THR A 16 1.50 16.21 24.95
CA THR A 16 1.27 15.93 23.52
C THR A 16 2.56 15.42 22.85
N ILE A 17 3.68 16.13 23.04
CA ILE A 17 4.98 15.74 22.49
C ILE A 17 5.40 14.36 23.03
N ALA A 18 5.29 14.13 24.35
CA ALA A 18 5.62 12.86 24.97
C ALA A 18 4.76 11.72 24.43
N THR A 19 3.46 11.96 24.23
CA THR A 19 2.53 10.98 23.65
C THR A 19 2.91 10.66 22.20
N VAL A 20 3.21 11.67 21.39
CA VAL A 20 3.65 11.48 19.99
C VAL A 20 4.95 10.69 19.94
N ILE A 21 5.94 11.03 20.78
CA ILE A 21 7.20 10.28 20.87
C ILE A 21 6.93 8.84 21.27
N TYR A 22 6.12 8.61 22.31
CA TYR A 22 5.76 7.26 22.77
C TYR A 22 5.11 6.44 21.65
N VAL A 23 4.13 6.99 20.93
CA VAL A 23 3.45 6.30 19.82
C VAL A 23 4.43 5.97 18.70
N ILE A 24 5.32 6.90 18.34
CA ILE A 24 6.35 6.66 17.31
C ILE A 24 7.31 5.56 17.77
N THR A 25 7.87 5.65 18.97
CA THR A 25 8.82 4.67 19.49
C THR A 25 8.17 3.29 19.63
N TRP A 26 6.95 3.22 20.15
CA TRP A 26 6.17 1.98 20.24
C TRP A 26 5.90 1.40 18.86
N SER A 27 5.52 2.23 17.87
CA SER A 27 5.26 1.76 16.50
C SER A 27 6.53 1.22 15.86
N VAL A 28 7.65 1.93 15.96
CA VAL A 28 8.94 1.46 15.45
C VAL A 28 9.31 0.13 16.10
N HIS A 29 9.19 0.01 17.43
CA HIS A 29 9.45 -1.24 18.12
C HIS A 29 8.51 -2.37 17.67
N TYR A 30 7.20 -2.08 17.57
CA TYR A 30 6.20 -3.07 17.19
C TYR A 30 6.44 -3.63 15.78
N PHE A 31 6.76 -2.77 14.82
CA PHE A 31 6.94 -3.17 13.43
C PHE A 31 8.35 -3.67 13.11
N THR A 32 9.40 -3.28 13.85
CA THR A 32 10.79 -3.63 13.47
C THR A 32 11.42 -4.76 14.28
N VAL A 33 10.96 -4.98 15.53
CA VAL A 33 11.58 -5.99 16.40
C VAL A 33 10.96 -7.37 16.10
N PRO A 34 11.78 -8.37 15.70
CA PRO A 34 11.31 -9.71 15.41
C PRO A 34 10.58 -10.35 16.60
N VAL A 35 9.53 -11.13 16.33
CA VAL A 35 8.83 -11.88 17.38
C VAL A 35 9.70 -13.02 17.87
N LYS A 36 9.83 -13.13 19.19
CA LYS A 36 10.41 -14.31 19.83
C LYS A 36 9.43 -15.47 19.76
N TYR A 37 9.88 -16.59 19.22
CA TYR A 37 9.12 -17.83 19.21
C TYR A 37 9.36 -18.58 20.52
N TYR A 38 8.27 -18.90 21.22
CA TYR A 38 8.29 -19.61 22.50
C TYR A 38 7.66 -21.01 22.40
N GLY A 39 7.34 -21.46 21.18
CA GLY A 39 6.77 -22.79 20.96
C GLY A 39 7.82 -23.90 21.02
N PRO A 40 7.41 -25.17 20.85
CA PRO A 40 8.32 -26.30 20.81
C PRO A 40 9.29 -26.20 19.61
N PRO A 41 10.51 -26.77 19.72
CA PRO A 41 11.43 -26.86 18.59
C PRO A 41 10.80 -27.63 17.43
N HIS A 42 11.30 -27.40 16.22
CA HIS A 42 10.78 -28.12 15.06
C HIS A 42 11.10 -29.62 15.19
N PRO A 43 10.16 -30.55 14.90
CA PRO A 43 10.37 -31.98 15.11
C PRO A 43 11.61 -32.54 14.42
N ASN A 44 11.97 -31.99 13.26
CA ASN A 44 13.11 -32.43 12.45
C ASN A 44 14.43 -31.69 12.76
N ASP A 45 14.50 -30.87 13.81
CA ASP A 45 15.69 -30.06 14.14
C ASP A 45 16.98 -30.90 14.29
N ASN A 46 16.86 -32.06 14.92
CA ASN A 46 17.98 -32.96 15.23
C ASN A 46 17.85 -34.30 14.48
N VAL A 47 17.18 -34.30 13.33
CA VAL A 47 16.92 -35.52 12.55
C VAL A 47 17.65 -35.41 11.21
N PRO A 48 18.53 -36.38 10.87
CA PRO A 48 19.20 -36.40 9.57
C PRO A 48 18.19 -36.62 8.42
N PRO A 49 18.54 -36.30 7.17
CA PRO A 49 19.84 -35.79 6.74
C PRO A 49 20.08 -34.33 7.15
N TYR A 50 21.35 -33.97 7.25
CA TYR A 50 21.83 -32.61 7.50
C TYR A 50 22.50 -32.05 6.25
N PRO A 51 22.48 -30.72 6.03
CA PRO A 51 23.10 -30.10 4.87
C PRO A 51 24.57 -30.51 4.70
N GLY A 52 24.86 -31.19 3.59
CA GLY A 52 26.15 -31.81 3.29
C GLY A 52 26.67 -31.52 1.89
N ALA A 53 27.50 -32.43 1.36
CA ALA A 53 28.19 -32.25 0.08
C ALA A 53 27.35 -32.65 -1.16
N THR A 54 26.22 -33.33 -0.98
CA THR A 54 25.39 -33.90 -2.05
C THR A 54 24.20 -32.99 -2.40
N SER A 55 23.54 -33.22 -3.54
CA SER A 55 22.31 -32.50 -3.91
C SER A 55 21.03 -33.08 -3.29
N GLU A 56 21.16 -33.90 -2.24
CA GLU A 56 20.01 -34.51 -1.55
C GLU A 56 19.18 -33.45 -0.83
N ASN A 57 17.87 -33.72 -0.71
CA ASN A 57 16.87 -32.89 -0.04
C ASN A 57 16.88 -31.42 -0.48
N LEU A 58 17.21 -31.18 -1.75
CA LEU A 58 17.29 -29.85 -2.35
C LEU A 58 16.39 -29.77 -3.57
N TRP A 59 15.55 -28.75 -3.62
CA TRP A 59 14.82 -28.36 -4.82
C TRP A 59 14.54 -26.85 -4.83
N TRP A 60 14.23 -26.30 -6.00
CA TRP A 60 14.00 -24.87 -6.16
C TRP A 60 12.87 -24.56 -7.13
N PHE A 61 12.33 -23.36 -6.96
CA PHE A 61 11.22 -22.82 -7.72
C PHE A 61 11.39 -21.32 -7.93
N VAL A 62 10.58 -20.78 -8.83
CA VAL A 62 10.59 -19.36 -9.18
C VAL A 62 9.23 -18.74 -8.89
N GLN A 63 9.22 -17.53 -8.32
CA GLN A 63 8.04 -16.69 -8.22
C GLN A 63 8.20 -15.50 -9.18
N ILE A 64 7.14 -15.17 -9.89
CA ILE A 64 6.97 -13.94 -10.67
C ILE A 64 5.61 -13.34 -10.33
N SER A 65 5.47 -12.02 -10.43
CA SER A 65 4.22 -11.33 -10.13
C SER A 65 4.09 -10.06 -10.96
N ASP A 66 2.85 -9.62 -11.15
CA ASP A 66 2.54 -8.29 -11.67
C ASP A 66 3.25 -8.01 -13.00
N THR A 67 3.08 -8.94 -13.95
CA THR A 67 3.69 -8.84 -15.27
C THR A 67 3.04 -7.76 -16.11
N HIS A 68 1.74 -7.52 -15.91
CA HIS A 68 0.94 -6.56 -16.66
C HIS A 68 1.28 -6.58 -18.14
N LEU A 69 1.23 -7.77 -18.73
CA LEU A 69 1.48 -7.95 -20.14
C LEU A 69 0.46 -7.16 -20.93
N THR A 70 0.94 -6.56 -22.02
CA THR A 70 0.05 -5.90 -22.96
C THR A 70 0.63 -5.88 -24.37
N SER A 71 -0.25 -6.10 -25.33
CA SER A 71 -0.06 -6.04 -26.78
C SER A 71 -0.17 -4.62 -27.32
N VAL A 72 -0.70 -3.67 -26.54
CA VAL A 72 -0.85 -2.27 -26.97
C VAL A 72 0.53 -1.60 -27.06
N GLU A 73 0.91 -1.25 -28.28
CA GLU A 73 2.21 -0.66 -28.59
C GLU A 73 2.36 0.77 -28.04
N ASN A 74 3.15 0.90 -26.99
CA ASN A 74 4.04 2.03 -26.83
C ASN A 74 5.42 1.51 -26.42
N ALA A 75 6.48 2.33 -26.57
CA ALA A 75 7.86 1.87 -26.48
C ALA A 75 8.22 1.16 -25.16
N GLU A 76 7.70 1.63 -24.02
CA GLU A 76 7.91 0.98 -22.71
C GLU A 76 7.14 -0.34 -22.62
N LYS A 77 5.89 -0.34 -23.10
CA LYS A 77 4.99 -1.49 -23.04
C LYS A 77 5.44 -2.66 -23.92
N ALA A 78 6.00 -2.38 -25.10
CA ALA A 78 6.54 -3.39 -26.00
C ALA A 78 7.71 -4.19 -25.38
N THR A 79 8.46 -3.59 -24.45
CA THR A 79 9.55 -4.30 -23.77
C THR A 79 9.03 -5.35 -22.77
N ARG A 80 7.89 -5.12 -22.11
CA ARG A 80 7.33 -6.02 -21.09
C ARG A 80 7.12 -7.42 -21.63
N LEU A 81 6.45 -7.52 -22.78
CA LEU A 81 6.11 -8.77 -23.44
C LEU A 81 7.37 -9.48 -23.95
N ARG A 82 8.27 -8.74 -24.60
CA ARG A 82 9.54 -9.29 -25.12
C ARG A 82 10.41 -9.83 -23.99
N ASP A 83 10.59 -9.07 -22.91
CA ASP A 83 11.41 -9.49 -21.78
C ASP A 83 10.78 -10.71 -21.09
N PHE A 84 9.44 -10.77 -20.98
CA PHE A 84 8.74 -11.94 -20.44
C PHE A 84 8.93 -13.18 -21.33
N LYS A 85 8.92 -13.00 -22.66
CA LYS A 85 9.26 -14.05 -23.61
C LYS A 85 10.69 -14.56 -23.39
N THR A 86 11.67 -13.67 -23.32
CA THR A 86 13.06 -14.05 -23.01
C THR A 86 13.18 -14.74 -21.65
N PHE A 87 12.46 -14.28 -20.63
CA PHE A 87 12.44 -14.95 -19.33
C PHE A 87 11.96 -16.40 -19.43
N CYS A 88 10.86 -16.64 -20.14
CA CYS A 88 10.31 -17.98 -20.31
C CYS A 88 11.22 -18.87 -21.20
N HIS A 89 11.75 -18.30 -22.29
CA HIS A 89 12.51 -19.03 -23.31
C HIS A 89 13.99 -19.21 -22.99
N GLU A 90 14.56 -18.39 -22.11
CA GLU A 90 15.99 -18.43 -21.77
C GLU A 90 16.22 -18.59 -20.27
N HIS A 91 15.73 -17.67 -19.43
CA HIS A 91 16.04 -17.67 -17.99
C HIS A 91 15.56 -18.94 -17.29
N LEU A 92 14.33 -19.40 -17.58
CA LEU A 92 13.81 -20.63 -16.97
C LEU A 92 14.55 -21.89 -17.43
N HIS A 93 15.10 -21.90 -18.64
CA HIS A 93 15.95 -23.01 -19.12
C HIS A 93 17.34 -23.02 -18.48
N ILE A 94 17.83 -21.85 -18.04
CA ILE A 94 19.09 -21.74 -17.29
C ILE A 94 18.88 -22.10 -15.81
N ILE A 95 17.78 -21.65 -15.21
CA ILE A 95 17.48 -21.88 -13.78
C ILE A 95 16.96 -23.31 -13.57
N GLN A 96 16.22 -23.86 -14.54
CA GLN A 96 15.57 -25.18 -14.47
C GLN A 96 14.78 -25.42 -13.17
N PRO A 97 13.86 -24.52 -12.77
CA PRO A 97 13.06 -24.72 -11.57
C PRO A 97 12.05 -25.86 -11.73
N MET A 98 11.66 -26.50 -10.64
CA MET A 98 10.59 -27.52 -10.65
C MET A 98 9.19 -26.91 -10.68
N LEU A 99 9.07 -25.65 -10.26
CA LEU A 99 7.80 -24.94 -10.13
C LEU A 99 8.01 -23.47 -10.49
N VAL A 100 7.04 -22.89 -11.19
CA VAL A 100 6.90 -21.44 -11.38
C VAL A 100 5.55 -21.03 -10.78
N LEU A 101 5.59 -20.03 -9.91
CA LEU A 101 4.42 -19.42 -9.29
C LEU A 101 4.23 -18.01 -9.86
N HIS A 102 3.11 -17.78 -10.54
CA HIS A 102 2.74 -16.45 -11.02
C HIS A 102 1.60 -15.87 -10.16
N THR A 103 1.92 -14.93 -9.27
CA THR A 103 1.02 -14.44 -8.21
C THR A 103 0.10 -13.28 -8.64
N GLY A 104 -0.50 -13.38 -9.84
CA GLY A 104 -1.48 -12.40 -10.30
C GLY A 104 -0.95 -11.20 -11.08
N ASP A 105 -1.90 -10.40 -11.56
CA ASP A 105 -1.74 -9.28 -12.49
C ASP A 105 -0.92 -9.67 -13.71
N ILE A 106 -1.39 -10.73 -14.36
CA ILE A 106 -0.81 -11.27 -15.60
C ILE A 106 -0.95 -10.24 -16.72
N THR A 107 -2.11 -9.62 -16.83
CA THR A 107 -2.42 -8.64 -17.89
C THR A 107 -2.57 -7.22 -17.33
N ASP A 108 -2.26 -6.20 -18.14
CA ASP A 108 -2.40 -4.79 -17.69
C ASP A 108 -3.88 -4.35 -17.67
N GLY A 109 -4.71 -5.02 -18.48
CA GLY A 109 -6.04 -4.59 -18.86
C GLY A 109 -6.01 -3.59 -20.03
N ALA A 110 -7.15 -3.46 -20.72
CA ALA A 110 -7.36 -2.50 -21.79
C ALA A 110 -7.64 -1.07 -21.26
N PRO A 111 -7.66 -0.05 -22.15
CA PRO A 111 -8.26 1.25 -21.82
C PRO A 111 -9.65 1.07 -21.19
N HIS A 112 -10.03 1.94 -20.25
CA HIS A 112 -11.27 1.85 -19.46
C HIS A 112 -11.35 0.73 -18.41
N ALA A 113 -10.22 0.07 -18.09
CA ALA A 113 -10.19 -0.99 -17.08
C ALA A 113 -11.13 -2.15 -17.45
N SER A 114 -10.94 -2.69 -18.65
CA SER A 114 -11.54 -3.93 -19.13
C SER A 114 -10.48 -4.97 -19.46
N GLN A 115 -10.89 -6.20 -19.73
CA GLN A 115 -9.98 -7.23 -20.23
C GLN A 115 -9.59 -6.97 -21.68
N ASN A 116 -8.36 -7.34 -22.04
CA ASN A 116 -7.83 -7.30 -23.41
C ASN A 116 -7.48 -8.72 -23.86
N LYS A 117 -8.22 -9.27 -24.83
CA LYS A 117 -8.10 -10.67 -25.24
C LYS A 117 -6.73 -10.98 -25.85
N GLU A 118 -6.17 -10.06 -26.61
CA GLU A 118 -4.87 -10.17 -27.27
C GLU A 118 -3.72 -10.33 -26.27
N ASP A 119 -3.84 -9.72 -25.08
CA ASP A 119 -2.85 -9.82 -24.00
C ASP A 119 -2.81 -11.24 -23.43
N TRP A 120 -3.99 -11.83 -23.24
CA TRP A 120 -4.16 -13.22 -22.79
C TRP A 120 -3.68 -14.24 -23.83
N ILE A 121 -4.02 -14.03 -25.11
CA ILE A 121 -3.50 -14.87 -26.21
C ILE A 121 -1.96 -14.82 -26.25
N SER A 122 -1.38 -13.63 -26.13
CA SER A 122 0.07 -13.45 -26.14
C SER A 122 0.73 -14.17 -24.95
N TYR A 123 0.14 -14.08 -23.76
CA TYR A 123 0.60 -14.81 -22.58
C TYR A 123 0.60 -16.33 -22.82
N GLN A 124 -0.53 -16.89 -23.27
CA GLN A 124 -0.67 -18.32 -23.57
C GLN A 124 0.37 -18.78 -24.59
N GLN A 125 0.54 -18.01 -25.67
CA GLN A 125 1.51 -18.30 -26.72
C GLN A 125 2.94 -18.31 -26.18
N ILE A 126 3.33 -17.30 -25.40
CA ILE A 126 4.69 -17.23 -24.85
C ILE A 126 5.01 -18.43 -23.95
N VAL A 127 4.10 -18.77 -23.03
CA VAL A 127 4.31 -19.86 -22.07
C VAL A 127 4.31 -21.22 -22.78
N SER A 128 3.41 -21.43 -23.75
CA SER A 128 3.36 -22.68 -24.52
C SER A 128 4.56 -22.85 -25.46
N GLU A 129 4.98 -21.80 -26.16
CA GLU A 129 6.14 -21.83 -27.07
C GLU A 129 7.47 -21.96 -26.35
N ALA A 130 7.53 -21.61 -25.06
CA ALA A 130 8.75 -21.72 -24.26
C ALA A 130 9.25 -23.17 -24.11
N LYS A 131 8.42 -24.17 -24.44
CA LYS A 131 8.77 -25.61 -24.36
C LYS A 131 9.40 -25.96 -23.02
N LEU A 132 8.80 -25.47 -21.94
CA LEU A 132 9.27 -25.72 -20.58
C LEU A 132 9.28 -27.24 -20.31
N PRO A 133 10.22 -27.74 -19.49
CA PRO A 133 10.31 -29.17 -19.18
C PRO A 133 8.97 -29.71 -18.65
N TYR A 134 8.59 -30.93 -19.04
CA TYR A 134 7.33 -31.54 -18.57
C TYR A 134 7.25 -31.70 -17.04
N SER A 135 8.42 -31.78 -16.38
CA SER A 135 8.55 -31.82 -14.92
C SER A 135 8.29 -30.47 -14.26
N LEU A 136 8.44 -29.34 -14.97
CA LEU A 136 8.14 -28.02 -14.47
C LEU A 136 6.61 -27.85 -14.38
N ARG A 137 6.15 -27.33 -13.25
CA ARG A 137 4.75 -27.02 -13.02
C ARG A 137 4.59 -25.50 -12.99
N TRP A 138 3.60 -24.99 -13.71
CA TRP A 138 3.32 -23.56 -13.77
C TRP A 138 1.99 -23.29 -13.10
N LEU A 139 2.01 -22.58 -11.97
CA LEU A 139 0.84 -22.22 -11.21
C LEU A 139 0.61 -20.73 -11.36
N ASP A 140 -0.27 -20.34 -12.28
CA ASP A 140 -0.70 -18.96 -12.45
C ASP A 140 -2.05 -18.72 -11.79
N VAL A 141 -2.19 -17.56 -11.18
CA VAL A 141 -3.46 -17.10 -10.58
C VAL A 141 -3.73 -15.69 -11.04
N ARG A 142 -4.98 -15.25 -10.91
CA ARG A 142 -5.41 -13.90 -11.29
C ARG A 142 -5.05 -12.88 -10.22
N GLY A 143 -4.76 -11.65 -10.66
CA GLY A 143 -4.78 -10.47 -9.80
C GLY A 143 -5.97 -9.56 -10.06
N ASN A 144 -5.96 -8.39 -9.45
CA ASN A 144 -7.08 -7.45 -9.56
C ASN A 144 -7.23 -6.89 -10.99
N HIS A 145 -6.13 -6.71 -11.73
CA HIS A 145 -6.17 -6.30 -13.13
C HIS A 145 -6.76 -7.36 -14.05
N ASP A 146 -6.53 -8.64 -13.74
CA ASP A 146 -7.10 -9.78 -14.47
C ASP A 146 -8.61 -9.96 -14.21
N ASN A 147 -9.14 -9.24 -13.21
CA ASN A 147 -10.55 -9.22 -12.84
C ASN A 147 -11.24 -7.89 -13.20
N PHE A 148 -10.59 -6.99 -13.94
CA PHE A 148 -11.22 -5.74 -14.35
C PHE A 148 -12.36 -5.98 -15.35
N ASN A 149 -13.55 -5.44 -15.04
CA ASN A 149 -14.77 -5.54 -15.85
C ASN A 149 -15.19 -6.98 -16.18
N VAL A 150 -15.06 -7.88 -15.19
CA VAL A 150 -15.48 -9.29 -15.27
C VAL A 150 -16.73 -9.45 -14.39
N PRO A 151 -17.94 -9.50 -14.97
CA PRO A 151 -19.19 -9.54 -14.19
C PRO A 151 -19.34 -10.74 -13.26
N SER A 152 -18.77 -11.88 -13.65
CA SER A 152 -18.73 -13.11 -12.83
C SER A 152 -17.62 -14.04 -13.32
N ARG A 153 -17.24 -15.03 -12.51
CA ARG A 153 -16.24 -16.05 -12.89
C ARG A 153 -16.61 -16.84 -14.15
N LEU A 154 -17.90 -17.06 -14.41
CA LEU A 154 -18.39 -17.81 -15.58
C LEU A 154 -18.63 -16.93 -16.81
N HIS A 155 -18.34 -15.63 -16.72
CA HIS A 155 -18.54 -14.70 -17.82
C HIS A 155 -17.50 -14.92 -18.93
N GLU A 156 -17.88 -14.72 -20.20
CA GLU A 156 -16.99 -14.87 -21.37
C GLU A 156 -15.76 -13.96 -21.33
N ASN A 157 -15.88 -12.81 -20.67
CA ASN A 157 -14.77 -11.88 -20.43
C ASN A 157 -13.74 -12.39 -19.39
N ASN A 158 -14.00 -13.50 -18.69
CA ASN A 158 -13.00 -14.13 -17.82
C ASN A 158 -11.98 -14.94 -18.65
N PHE A 159 -11.17 -14.24 -19.43
CA PHE A 159 -10.19 -14.84 -20.34
C PHE A 159 -9.13 -15.69 -19.64
N TYR A 160 -8.90 -15.50 -18.33
CA TYR A 160 -8.04 -16.38 -17.54
C TYR A 160 -8.42 -17.85 -17.68
N ARG A 161 -9.72 -18.20 -17.66
CA ARG A 161 -10.15 -19.61 -17.74
C ARG A 161 -9.75 -20.30 -19.05
N GLU A 162 -9.65 -19.53 -20.13
CA GLU A 162 -9.36 -20.03 -21.49
C GLU A 162 -7.87 -19.97 -21.83
N TYR A 163 -7.17 -18.92 -21.40
CA TYR A 163 -5.81 -18.61 -21.85
C TYR A 163 -4.72 -18.83 -20.79
N SER A 164 -5.06 -18.98 -19.51
CA SER A 164 -4.05 -19.29 -18.48
C SER A 164 -3.64 -20.77 -18.50
N VAL A 165 -2.56 -21.11 -17.79
CA VAL A 165 -2.08 -22.48 -17.72
C VAL A 165 -2.97 -23.35 -16.83
N LEU A 166 -3.41 -22.83 -15.68
CA LEU A 166 -4.31 -23.57 -14.79
C LEU A 166 -5.77 -23.55 -15.25
N GLY A 167 -6.18 -22.54 -16.01
CA GLY A 167 -7.54 -22.37 -16.48
C GLY A 167 -8.54 -22.41 -15.33
N GLU A 168 -9.64 -23.14 -15.51
CA GLU A 168 -10.69 -23.26 -14.49
C GLU A 168 -10.22 -23.78 -13.13
N LYS A 169 -9.14 -24.58 -13.09
CA LYS A 169 -8.62 -25.15 -11.83
C LYS A 169 -7.97 -24.10 -10.94
N GLY A 170 -7.47 -23.00 -11.52
CA GLY A 170 -6.87 -21.89 -10.79
C GLY A 170 -7.82 -20.70 -10.57
N ASP A 171 -9.05 -20.80 -11.07
CA ASP A 171 -10.10 -19.76 -10.99
C ASP A 171 -10.79 -19.70 -9.60
N ASP A 172 -10.25 -20.41 -8.62
CA ASP A 172 -10.64 -20.39 -7.20
C ASP A 172 -9.45 -20.73 -6.29
N SER A 173 -9.65 -20.71 -4.97
CA SER A 173 -8.70 -21.26 -4.01
C SER A 173 -8.50 -22.76 -4.24
N PHE A 174 -7.25 -23.23 -4.27
CA PHE A 174 -6.90 -24.64 -4.50
C PHE A 174 -5.68 -25.08 -3.69
N LEU A 175 -5.49 -26.39 -3.60
CA LEU A 175 -4.31 -27.04 -3.01
C LEU A 175 -3.56 -27.80 -4.11
N TYR A 176 -2.29 -27.44 -4.30
CA TYR A 176 -1.35 -28.20 -5.12
C TYR A 176 -0.30 -28.87 -4.23
N LYS A 177 -0.01 -30.14 -4.48
CA LYS A 177 1.02 -30.92 -3.76
C LYS A 177 2.12 -31.31 -4.73
N LEU A 178 3.36 -30.95 -4.41
CA LEU A 178 4.55 -31.44 -5.07
C LEU A 178 5.12 -32.60 -4.27
N GLU A 179 5.07 -33.81 -4.82
CA GLU A 179 5.65 -35.00 -4.22
C GLU A 179 7.05 -35.25 -4.78
N LEU A 180 8.04 -35.31 -3.88
CA LEU A 180 9.43 -35.60 -4.18
C LEU A 180 9.87 -36.85 -3.40
N PRO A 181 10.95 -37.54 -3.82
CA PRO A 181 11.43 -38.74 -3.13
C PRO A 181 11.75 -38.53 -1.64
N PHE A 182 11.99 -37.29 -1.23
CA PHE A 182 12.39 -36.91 0.12
C PHE A 182 11.33 -36.11 0.89
N GLY A 183 10.15 -35.89 0.31
CA GLY A 183 9.11 -35.12 0.99
C GLY A 183 8.01 -34.58 0.10
N THR A 184 6.97 -34.04 0.74
CA THR A 184 5.84 -33.37 0.08
C THR A 184 5.84 -31.88 0.40
N TYR A 185 5.57 -31.05 -0.60
CA TYR A 185 5.49 -29.59 -0.46
C TYR A 185 4.13 -29.09 -0.96
N SER A 186 3.38 -28.45 -0.08
CA SER A 186 2.01 -28.02 -0.34
C SER A 186 1.95 -26.53 -0.67
N PHE A 187 1.15 -26.18 -1.67
CA PHE A 187 0.90 -24.82 -2.13
C PHE A 187 -0.61 -24.56 -2.07
N ILE A 188 -1.03 -23.59 -1.28
CA ILE A 188 -2.45 -23.23 -1.12
C ILE A 188 -2.68 -21.83 -1.67
N HIS A 189 -3.52 -21.74 -2.70
CA HIS A 189 -3.93 -20.46 -3.28
C HIS A 189 -5.02 -19.81 -2.42
N VAL A 190 -4.82 -18.53 -2.09
CA VAL A 190 -5.77 -17.64 -1.42
C VAL A 190 -6.40 -16.72 -2.46
N ASP A 191 -7.55 -17.14 -3.01
CA ASP A 191 -8.30 -16.31 -3.96
C ASP A 191 -9.16 -15.28 -3.23
N ALA A 192 -8.67 -14.05 -3.15
CA ALA A 192 -9.37 -12.92 -2.56
C ALA A 192 -9.95 -11.94 -3.61
N LEU A 193 -10.15 -12.36 -4.86
CA LEU A 193 -10.70 -11.49 -5.90
C LEU A 193 -12.16 -11.12 -5.62
N LEU A 194 -12.55 -9.93 -6.08
CA LEU A 194 -13.95 -9.52 -6.06
C LEU A 194 -14.80 -10.45 -6.94
N LYS A 195 -15.92 -10.94 -6.42
CA LYS A 195 -16.88 -11.78 -7.19
C LYS A 195 -17.38 -11.09 -8.46
N ILE A 196 -17.58 -9.78 -8.38
CA ILE A 196 -17.90 -8.90 -9.51
C ILE A 196 -16.70 -7.97 -9.69
N GLY A 197 -16.01 -8.15 -10.80
CA GLY A 197 -14.85 -7.37 -11.20
C GLY A 197 -15.23 -5.99 -11.72
N THR A 198 -14.99 -4.95 -10.93
CA THR A 198 -15.38 -3.56 -11.25
C THR A 198 -14.37 -2.85 -12.15
N LYS A 199 -14.78 -1.77 -12.84
CA LYS A 199 -13.84 -0.83 -13.46
C LYS A 199 -13.04 -0.06 -12.40
N ARG A 200 -11.96 0.61 -12.82
CA ARG A 200 -11.14 1.50 -11.96
C ARG A 200 -11.96 2.65 -11.36
N PRO A 201 -11.54 3.22 -10.21
CA PRO A 201 -10.35 2.88 -9.42
C PRO A 201 -10.65 1.85 -8.32
N ILE A 202 -11.81 1.21 -8.39
CA ILE A 202 -12.28 0.17 -7.47
C ILE A 202 -11.73 -1.17 -7.98
N ASN A 203 -11.63 -2.19 -7.12
CA ASN A 203 -10.90 -3.44 -7.32
C ASN A 203 -9.42 -3.29 -6.90
N PHE A 204 -9.17 -2.74 -5.70
CA PHE A 204 -7.84 -2.70 -5.07
C PHE A 204 -7.76 -3.59 -3.83
N TYR A 205 -8.84 -3.68 -3.04
CA TYR A 205 -8.87 -4.58 -1.89
C TYR A 205 -9.35 -5.97 -2.29
N GLY A 206 -8.64 -6.99 -1.81
CA GLY A 206 -9.14 -8.35 -1.84
C GLY A 206 -10.25 -8.56 -0.80
N ILE A 207 -11.23 -9.40 -1.10
CA ILE A 207 -12.34 -9.72 -0.19
C ILE A 207 -12.49 -11.24 -0.11
N LEU A 208 -12.45 -11.76 1.11
CA LEU A 208 -12.84 -13.13 1.44
C LEU A 208 -14.08 -13.06 2.30
N ASP A 209 -15.15 -13.77 1.91
CA ASP A 209 -16.31 -13.97 2.77
C ASP A 209 -16.14 -15.20 3.67
N GLU A 210 -17.13 -15.49 4.52
CA GLU A 210 -17.10 -16.64 5.42
C GLU A 210 -16.98 -17.97 4.66
N LEU A 211 -17.60 -18.08 3.48
CA LEU A 211 -17.54 -19.28 2.65
C LEU A 211 -16.12 -19.46 2.08
N ASN A 212 -15.48 -18.37 1.62
CA ASN A 212 -14.10 -18.41 1.16
C ASN A 212 -13.14 -18.83 2.28
N VAL A 213 -13.28 -18.26 3.48
CA VAL A 213 -12.44 -18.63 4.64
C VAL A 213 -12.67 -20.09 5.04
N TYR A 214 -13.93 -20.56 5.03
CA TYR A 214 -14.24 -21.97 5.30
C TYR A 214 -13.64 -22.92 4.26
N HIS A 215 -13.68 -22.55 2.97
CA HIS A 215 -13.06 -23.32 1.90
C HIS A 215 -11.53 -23.40 2.10
N LEU A 216 -10.88 -22.27 2.39
CA LEU A 216 -9.44 -22.23 2.69
C LEU A 216 -9.06 -23.08 3.90
N LYS A 217 -9.89 -23.07 4.96
CA LYS A 217 -9.70 -23.94 6.12
C LYS A 217 -9.74 -25.42 5.72
N THR A 218 -10.72 -25.80 4.89
CA THR A 218 -10.84 -27.17 4.37
C THR A 218 -9.62 -27.58 3.55
N LEU A 219 -9.08 -26.69 2.72
CA LEU A 219 -7.84 -26.93 1.96
C LEU A 219 -6.64 -27.09 2.89
N SER A 220 -6.55 -26.28 3.94
CA SER A 220 -5.51 -26.37 4.97
C SER A 220 -5.55 -27.71 5.71
N GLU A 221 -6.74 -28.14 6.15
CA GLU A 221 -6.94 -29.44 6.80
C GLU A 221 -6.57 -30.61 5.85
N ARG A 222 -6.92 -30.52 4.57
CA ARG A 222 -6.49 -31.50 3.54
C ARG A 222 -4.98 -31.52 3.31
N ALA A 223 -4.30 -30.39 3.46
CA ALA A 223 -2.84 -30.34 3.41
C ALA A 223 -2.21 -31.05 4.63
N GLN A 224 -2.87 -31.00 5.78
CA GLN A 224 -2.41 -31.65 7.02
C GLN A 224 -2.68 -33.16 7.05
N GLN A 225 -3.72 -33.66 6.37
CA GLN A 225 -4.08 -35.09 6.32
C GLN A 225 -2.98 -35.98 5.74
N THR A 226 -2.21 -35.48 4.77
CA THR A 226 -0.98 -36.13 4.29
C THR A 226 0.18 -35.19 4.62
N PRO A 227 0.91 -35.43 5.73
CA PRO A 227 1.86 -34.46 6.27
C PRO A 227 2.81 -33.93 5.20
N SER A 228 2.78 -32.61 5.01
CA SER A 228 3.68 -31.88 4.12
C SER A 228 4.93 -31.49 4.89
N ASN A 229 6.11 -31.65 4.30
CA ASN A 229 7.36 -31.13 4.89
C ASN A 229 7.27 -29.62 5.08
N GLN A 230 6.70 -28.94 4.09
CA GLN A 230 6.45 -27.50 4.14
C GLN A 230 5.15 -27.13 3.43
N THR A 231 4.52 -26.04 3.88
CA THR A 231 3.32 -25.47 3.27
C THR A 231 3.54 -23.99 2.97
N ILE A 232 3.30 -23.59 1.73
CA ILE A 232 3.30 -22.22 1.26
C ILE A 232 1.86 -21.80 0.97
N TYR A 233 1.43 -20.68 1.54
CA TYR A 233 0.25 -19.98 1.06
C TYR A 233 0.68 -18.94 0.03
N PHE A 234 -0.17 -18.67 -0.95
CA PHE A 234 0.11 -17.62 -1.92
C PHE A 234 -1.18 -17.03 -2.45
N GLY A 235 -1.10 -15.80 -2.92
CA GLY A 235 -2.22 -15.08 -3.52
C GLY A 235 -1.71 -13.82 -4.18
N HIS A 236 -2.62 -13.00 -4.70
CA HIS A 236 -2.21 -11.75 -5.32
C HIS A 236 -2.02 -10.63 -4.27
N TYR A 237 -3.03 -10.42 -3.43
CA TYR A 237 -3.05 -9.34 -2.45
C TYR A 237 -2.22 -9.67 -1.20
N PRO A 238 -1.39 -8.75 -0.69
CA PRO A 238 -0.85 -8.81 0.66
C PRO A 238 -1.97 -8.86 1.70
N THR A 239 -1.70 -9.45 2.86
CA THR A 239 -2.70 -9.61 3.91
C THR A 239 -3.19 -8.27 4.47
N SER A 240 -2.40 -7.20 4.34
CA SER A 240 -2.81 -5.83 4.69
C SER A 240 -3.85 -5.23 3.75
N THR A 241 -4.05 -5.79 2.56
CA THR A 241 -5.07 -5.35 1.59
C THR A 241 -6.17 -6.40 1.36
N ILE A 242 -6.25 -7.43 2.22
CA ILE A 242 -7.35 -8.40 2.24
C ILE A 242 -8.34 -8.05 3.36
N LEU A 243 -9.62 -7.96 3.01
CA LEU A 243 -10.73 -7.88 3.94
C LEU A 243 -11.28 -9.28 4.13
N ALA A 244 -11.10 -9.83 5.32
CA ALA A 244 -11.58 -11.17 5.66
C ALA A 244 -12.23 -11.17 7.05
N PRO A 245 -13.23 -12.04 7.28
CA PRO A 245 -13.65 -12.45 8.62
C PRO A 245 -12.48 -12.99 9.45
N HIS A 246 -12.71 -13.17 10.75
CA HIS A 246 -11.74 -13.81 11.62
C HIS A 246 -11.34 -15.21 11.10
N GLY A 247 -10.07 -15.59 11.31
CA GLY A 247 -9.57 -16.94 11.00
C GLY A 247 -8.61 -17.04 9.81
N LEU A 248 -8.56 -16.06 8.90
CA LEU A 248 -7.58 -16.10 7.78
C LEU A 248 -6.14 -16.22 8.29
N TYR A 249 -5.78 -15.41 9.28
CA TYR A 249 -4.43 -15.44 9.85
C TYR A 249 -4.13 -16.76 10.56
N ASP A 250 -5.12 -17.41 11.18
CA ASP A 250 -4.94 -18.72 11.81
C ASP A 250 -4.69 -19.82 10.76
N ILE A 251 -5.28 -19.68 9.57
CA ILE A 251 -5.04 -20.58 8.43
C ILE A 251 -3.63 -20.35 7.87
N ILE A 252 -3.29 -19.12 7.50
CA ILE A 252 -1.99 -18.77 6.90
C ILE A 252 -0.83 -19.10 7.86
N LYS A 253 -1.04 -18.94 9.17
CA LYS A 253 -0.10 -19.35 10.22
C LYS A 253 0.30 -20.81 10.10
N GLY A 254 -0.48 -21.68 9.48
CA GLY A 254 -0.11 -23.08 9.26
C GLY A 254 1.04 -23.30 8.25
N GLY A 255 1.50 -22.26 7.55
CA GLY A 255 2.54 -22.33 6.54
C GLY A 255 3.79 -21.51 6.89
N ILE A 256 4.90 -21.84 6.24
CA ILE A 256 6.18 -21.13 6.42
C ILE A 256 6.15 -19.71 5.83
N ALA A 257 5.41 -19.52 4.73
CA ALA A 257 5.35 -18.26 4.02
C ALA A 257 4.00 -18.02 3.33
N TYR A 258 3.63 -16.74 3.23
CA TYR A 258 2.62 -16.20 2.31
C TYR A 258 3.33 -15.40 1.20
N LEU A 259 3.21 -15.86 -0.05
CA LEU A 259 3.82 -15.23 -1.22
C LEU A 259 2.78 -14.38 -1.97
N CYS A 260 3.07 -13.11 -2.24
CA CYS A 260 2.15 -12.17 -2.88
C CYS A 260 2.84 -11.12 -3.77
N GLY A 261 2.03 -10.26 -4.41
CA GLY A 261 2.44 -9.14 -5.26
C GLY A 261 1.61 -7.88 -4.99
N HIS A 262 0.99 -7.32 -6.04
CA HIS A 262 -0.05 -6.27 -6.02
C HIS A 262 0.38 -4.85 -5.66
N LEU A 263 1.34 -4.65 -4.74
CA LEU A 263 1.67 -3.30 -4.25
C LEU A 263 2.68 -2.55 -5.11
N HIS A 264 3.49 -3.23 -5.94
CA HIS A 264 4.47 -2.59 -6.85
C HIS A 264 5.37 -1.56 -6.16
N ASP A 265 5.90 -1.82 -4.96
CA ASP A 265 6.66 -0.80 -4.18
C ASP A 265 5.87 0.47 -3.77
N LEU A 266 4.53 0.42 -3.89
CA LEU A 266 3.55 1.50 -3.80
C LEU A 266 3.51 2.45 -5.01
N ASP A 267 4.05 2.05 -6.16
CA ASP A 267 4.10 2.85 -7.39
C ASP A 267 4.82 4.21 -7.21
N LEU A 268 5.70 4.33 -6.20
CA LEU A 268 6.40 5.56 -5.86
C LEU A 268 7.78 5.63 -6.54
N LYS A 269 8.19 6.82 -7.00
CA LYS A 269 9.48 7.03 -7.71
C LYS A 269 10.74 6.55 -6.93
N HIS A 270 10.62 6.39 -5.61
CA HIS A 270 11.62 5.79 -4.72
C HIS A 270 10.94 4.82 -3.74
N GLY A 271 10.08 3.93 -4.26
CA GLY A 271 9.18 3.09 -3.48
C GLY A 271 9.82 2.19 -2.44
N ILE A 272 8.96 1.52 -1.68
CA ILE A 272 9.39 0.68 -0.55
C ILE A 272 9.89 -0.64 -1.10
N LYS A 273 11.20 -0.76 -1.25
CA LYS A 273 11.84 -1.99 -1.70
C LYS A 273 11.86 -3.05 -0.61
N ARG A 274 11.86 -4.33 -1.02
CA ARG A 274 12.01 -5.50 -0.14
C ARG A 274 10.90 -5.56 0.92
N MET A 275 9.65 -5.67 0.47
CA MET A 275 8.48 -5.81 1.34
C MET A 275 8.34 -7.24 1.87
N TYR A 276 9.31 -7.61 2.70
CA TYR A 276 9.39 -8.91 3.37
C TYR A 276 9.28 -8.69 4.88
N VAL A 277 8.39 -9.43 5.51
CA VAL A 277 8.19 -9.34 6.97
C VAL A 277 8.10 -10.73 7.57
N LEU A 278 8.52 -10.86 8.82
CA LEU A 278 8.06 -11.95 9.67
C LEU A 278 6.80 -11.46 10.38
N GLN A 279 5.67 -12.06 10.05
CA GLN A 279 4.41 -11.70 10.67
C GLN A 279 4.40 -12.04 12.15
N ARG A 280 3.57 -11.33 12.92
CA ARG A 280 3.51 -11.53 14.38
C ARG A 280 3.11 -12.96 14.78
N TYR A 281 2.40 -13.66 13.90
CA TYR A 281 1.95 -15.03 14.10
C TYR A 281 2.98 -16.11 13.71
N GLY A 282 4.13 -15.76 13.11
CA GLY A 282 5.26 -16.66 12.92
C GLY A 282 5.63 -16.99 11.47
N SER A 283 4.76 -16.73 10.50
CA SER A 283 5.03 -16.98 9.08
C SER A 283 5.70 -15.78 8.40
N LEU A 284 6.47 -16.06 7.35
CA LEU A 284 6.98 -15.01 6.46
C LEU A 284 5.83 -14.48 5.58
N GLU A 285 5.80 -13.19 5.32
CA GLU A 285 4.99 -12.61 4.25
C GLU A 285 5.93 -11.87 3.30
N LEU A 286 5.97 -12.35 2.05
CA LEU A 286 6.99 -11.99 1.08
C LEU A 286 6.34 -11.44 -0.18
N GLU A 287 6.05 -10.14 -0.17
CA GLU A 287 5.66 -9.44 -1.39
C GLU A 287 6.86 -9.38 -2.36
N LEU A 288 6.61 -9.64 -3.63
CA LEU A 288 7.60 -9.59 -4.69
C LEU A 288 7.45 -8.29 -5.47
N GLU A 289 8.55 -7.54 -5.60
CA GLU A 289 8.63 -6.35 -6.45
C GLU A 289 8.25 -6.71 -7.89
N ASP A 290 7.59 -5.78 -8.59
CA ASP A 290 6.83 -6.11 -9.78
C ASP A 290 7.69 -6.37 -11.03
N TRP A 291 7.16 -7.21 -11.92
CA TRP A 291 7.75 -7.36 -13.24
C TRP A 291 7.51 -6.13 -14.12
N LYS A 292 6.34 -5.49 -14.03
CA LYS A 292 5.90 -4.36 -14.88
C LYS A 292 6.89 -3.21 -15.02
N LYS A 293 7.49 -2.75 -13.92
CA LYS A 293 8.44 -1.62 -13.88
C LYS A 293 9.86 -2.11 -13.61
N HIS A 294 9.99 -3.04 -12.68
CA HIS A 294 11.30 -3.43 -12.16
C HIS A 294 11.84 -4.71 -12.76
N ARG A 295 11.06 -5.47 -13.54
CA ARG A 295 11.46 -6.77 -14.12
C ARG A 295 12.10 -7.68 -13.08
N LYS A 296 11.47 -7.77 -11.91
CA LYS A 296 11.92 -8.61 -10.80
C LYS A 296 11.23 -9.96 -10.86
N PHE A 297 11.98 -10.98 -10.46
CA PHE A 297 11.47 -12.31 -10.16
C PHE A 297 12.25 -12.85 -8.96
N ARG A 298 11.76 -13.90 -8.32
CA ARG A 298 12.40 -14.49 -7.14
C ARG A 298 12.74 -15.94 -7.40
N VAL A 299 13.97 -16.32 -7.04
CA VAL A 299 14.37 -17.73 -6.97
C VAL A 299 14.31 -18.17 -5.51
N MET A 300 13.63 -19.27 -5.25
CA MET A 300 13.44 -19.85 -3.92
C MET A 300 13.90 -21.30 -3.91
N ALA A 301 14.41 -21.77 -2.79
CA ALA A 301 14.81 -23.16 -2.62
C ALA A 301 14.44 -23.66 -1.24
N PHE A 302 14.00 -24.92 -1.18
CA PHE A 302 14.00 -25.68 0.05
C PHE A 302 15.25 -26.55 0.07
N ASP A 303 16.09 -26.37 1.09
CA ASP A 303 17.29 -27.15 1.32
C ASP A 303 17.17 -27.78 2.71
N HIS A 304 16.92 -29.09 2.75
CA HIS A 304 16.61 -29.83 3.97
C HIS A 304 15.42 -29.22 4.74
N ASP A 305 14.37 -28.88 3.98
CA ASP A 305 13.12 -28.26 4.46
C ASP A 305 13.24 -26.83 5.00
N MET A 306 14.40 -26.18 4.89
CA MET A 306 14.57 -24.75 5.20
C MET A 306 14.41 -23.90 3.94
N LEU A 307 13.61 -22.83 4.02
CA LEU A 307 13.26 -22.01 2.84
C LEU A 307 14.25 -20.86 2.65
N SER A 308 15.01 -20.81 1.57
CA SER A 308 15.84 -19.63 1.23
C SER A 308 15.39 -19.00 -0.08
N PHE A 309 15.57 -17.68 -0.23
CA PHE A 309 15.20 -16.99 -1.46
C PHE A 309 16.11 -15.81 -1.79
N THR A 310 16.08 -15.39 -3.06
CA THR A 310 16.74 -14.19 -3.56
C THR A 310 15.91 -13.57 -4.68
N ASP A 311 15.76 -12.24 -4.62
CA ASP A 311 15.07 -11.48 -5.68
C ASP A 311 16.11 -11.05 -6.72
N VAL A 312 15.77 -11.30 -7.98
CA VAL A 312 16.65 -11.20 -9.14
C VAL A 312 16.11 -10.13 -10.08
N GLN A 313 17.01 -9.26 -10.52
CA GLN A 313 16.75 -8.37 -11.65
C GLN A 313 16.86 -9.16 -12.95
N PHE A 314 15.85 -9.10 -13.80
CA PHE A 314 15.92 -9.69 -15.14
C PHE A 314 17.18 -9.23 -15.88
N GLY A 315 17.83 -10.19 -16.55
CA GLY A 315 19.09 -9.98 -17.27
C GLY A 315 20.35 -9.97 -16.39
N GLU A 316 20.25 -9.87 -15.06
CA GLU A 316 21.42 -9.95 -14.19
C GLU A 316 21.87 -11.39 -13.93
N TRP A 317 23.13 -11.66 -14.27
CA TRP A 317 23.81 -12.94 -14.04
C TRP A 317 25.19 -12.73 -13.42
N PRO A 318 25.71 -13.67 -12.63
CA PRO A 318 25.07 -14.90 -12.16
C PRO A 318 23.98 -14.63 -11.11
N VAL A 319 23.03 -15.56 -10.94
CA VAL A 319 22.09 -15.59 -9.80
C VAL A 319 22.75 -16.39 -8.68
N ILE A 320 22.71 -15.86 -7.45
CA ILE A 320 23.35 -16.46 -6.27
C ILE A 320 22.30 -16.56 -5.15
N LEU A 321 22.06 -17.78 -4.68
CA LEU A 321 21.17 -18.08 -3.55
C LEU A 321 21.92 -18.91 -2.52
N ILE A 322 22.21 -18.31 -1.37
CA ILE A 322 22.82 -19.00 -0.22
C ILE A 322 21.68 -19.74 0.51
N THR A 323 21.76 -21.07 0.58
CA THR A 323 20.75 -21.92 1.22
C THR A 323 21.17 -22.42 2.60
N ASN A 324 22.46 -22.64 2.81
CA ASN A 324 23.03 -22.97 4.12
C ASN A 324 24.38 -22.26 4.32
N PRO A 325 24.59 -21.49 5.41
CA PRO A 325 23.58 -21.11 6.39
C PRO A 325 22.55 -20.15 5.79
N LYS A 326 21.28 -20.33 6.18
CA LYS A 326 20.15 -19.49 5.75
C LYS A 326 20.24 -18.08 6.36
N PRO A 327 19.82 -17.02 5.65
CA PRO A 327 19.81 -15.67 6.21
C PRO A 327 18.95 -15.53 7.47
N ALA A 328 19.52 -14.98 8.55
CA ALA A 328 18.91 -14.85 9.86
C ALA A 328 17.59 -14.06 9.84
N ARG A 329 17.52 -13.00 9.03
CA ARG A 329 16.32 -12.14 8.87
C ARG A 329 15.05 -12.94 8.56
N PHE A 330 15.19 -14.06 7.87
CA PHE A 330 14.06 -14.84 7.34
C PHE A 330 13.90 -16.19 8.04
N LEU A 331 14.51 -16.39 9.22
CA LEU A 331 14.21 -17.57 10.03
C LEU A 331 12.73 -17.53 10.47
N ALA A 332 12.06 -18.66 10.32
CA ALA A 332 10.69 -18.89 10.74
C ALA A 332 10.63 -20.02 11.79
N PRO A 333 11.05 -19.74 13.05
CA PRO A 333 11.11 -20.77 14.09
C PRO A 333 9.75 -21.45 14.29
N GLY A 334 9.78 -22.77 14.43
CA GLY A 334 8.57 -23.61 14.51
C GLY A 334 8.03 -24.07 13.16
N HIS A 335 8.32 -23.36 12.06
CA HIS A 335 7.94 -23.78 10.71
C HIS A 335 9.04 -24.53 9.96
N GLU A 336 10.31 -24.35 10.33
CA GLU A 336 11.44 -25.01 9.65
C GLU A 336 12.47 -25.58 10.63
N PRO A 337 13.22 -26.63 10.24
CA PRO A 337 14.22 -27.29 11.09
C PRO A 337 15.56 -26.53 11.12
N GLU A 338 15.56 -25.31 11.63
CA GLU A 338 16.71 -24.39 11.61
C GLU A 338 17.96 -24.94 12.32
N LYS A 339 17.83 -25.84 13.30
CA LYS A 339 18.99 -26.47 13.96
C LYS A 339 19.75 -27.43 13.05
N LYS A 340 19.21 -27.80 11.89
CA LYS A 340 19.99 -28.55 10.89
C LYS A 340 21.21 -27.77 10.41
N MET A 341 21.18 -26.44 10.47
CA MET A 341 22.35 -25.62 10.11
C MET A 341 23.53 -25.85 11.07
N SER A 342 23.29 -26.01 12.38
CA SER A 342 24.36 -26.27 13.34
C SER A 342 24.97 -27.65 13.20
N HIS A 343 24.21 -28.62 12.68
CA HIS A 343 24.68 -29.97 12.36
C HIS A 343 25.26 -30.11 10.94
N SER A 344 25.24 -29.04 10.15
CA SER A 344 25.69 -29.08 8.75
C SER A 344 27.19 -29.23 8.62
N THR A 345 27.64 -29.91 7.57
CA THR A 345 29.07 -30.07 7.28
C THR A 345 29.56 -29.10 6.19
N HIS A 346 28.63 -28.52 5.41
CA HIS A 346 28.95 -27.68 4.25
C HIS A 346 28.08 -26.43 4.19
N ILE A 347 28.68 -25.31 3.79
CA ILE A 347 27.97 -24.17 3.21
C ILE A 347 27.46 -24.60 1.84
N ARG A 348 26.21 -24.25 1.51
CA ARG A 348 25.53 -24.63 0.27
C ARG A 348 24.97 -23.39 -0.42
N ILE A 349 25.27 -23.28 -1.72
CA ILE A 349 24.97 -22.11 -2.54
C ILE A 349 24.47 -22.60 -3.90
N LEU A 350 23.28 -22.18 -4.29
CA LEU A 350 22.79 -22.33 -5.66
C LEU A 350 23.30 -21.15 -6.51
N VAL A 351 23.93 -21.47 -7.64
CA VAL A 351 24.45 -20.50 -8.58
C VAL A 351 23.98 -20.83 -9.99
N PHE A 352 23.31 -19.89 -10.63
CA PHE A 352 22.80 -20.03 -12.00
C PHE A 352 23.44 -19.00 -12.92
N SER A 353 23.83 -19.40 -14.12
CA SER A 353 24.34 -18.50 -15.15
C SER A 353 24.25 -19.13 -16.54
N PRO A 354 24.03 -18.37 -17.62
CA PRO A 354 24.09 -18.88 -19.00
C PRO A 354 25.47 -19.41 -19.40
N ARG A 355 26.51 -19.14 -18.59
CA ARG A 355 27.89 -19.54 -18.85
C ARG A 355 28.44 -20.27 -17.63
N THR A 356 29.34 -21.22 -17.86
CA THR A 356 29.99 -22.01 -16.81
C THR A 356 30.58 -21.12 -15.72
N ILE A 357 30.37 -21.51 -14.47
CA ILE A 357 30.91 -20.78 -13.32
C ILE A 357 32.40 -21.11 -13.18
N LYS A 358 33.24 -20.08 -13.14
CA LYS A 358 34.71 -20.23 -12.98
C LYS A 358 35.10 -20.31 -11.51
N GLN A 359 34.45 -19.54 -10.65
CA GLN A 359 34.83 -19.42 -9.25
C GLN A 359 33.63 -19.01 -8.39
N VAL A 360 33.50 -19.66 -7.23
CA VAL A 360 32.60 -19.27 -6.13
C VAL A 360 33.45 -19.13 -4.87
N LYS A 361 33.77 -17.90 -4.49
CA LYS A 361 34.57 -17.59 -3.30
C LYS A 361 33.65 -17.24 -2.14
N VAL A 362 33.91 -17.83 -0.97
CA VAL A 362 33.14 -17.60 0.25
C VAL A 362 34.02 -16.96 1.32
N GLU A 363 33.48 -15.95 1.98
CA GLU A 363 34.08 -15.23 3.10
C GLU A 363 33.06 -15.17 4.24
N ILE A 364 33.50 -15.33 5.49
CA ILE A 364 32.66 -15.13 6.68
C ILE A 364 33.37 -14.13 7.60
N ASP A 365 32.64 -13.11 8.07
CA ASP A 365 33.16 -12.04 8.93
C ASP A 365 34.43 -11.41 8.37
N PHE A 366 34.40 -11.10 7.07
CA PHE A 366 35.51 -10.54 6.29
C PHE A 366 36.76 -11.43 6.20
N LYS A 367 36.66 -12.70 6.62
CA LYS A 367 37.75 -13.69 6.55
C LYS A 367 37.49 -14.67 5.39
N PRO A 368 38.43 -14.84 4.45
CA PRO A 368 38.30 -15.84 3.39
C PRO A 368 38.20 -17.25 3.96
N LEU A 369 37.17 -17.99 3.56
CA LEU A 369 36.97 -19.38 3.96
C LEU A 369 37.46 -20.35 2.89
N GLY A 370 37.18 -20.08 1.61
CA GLY A 370 37.66 -20.91 0.51
C GLY A 370 36.87 -20.77 -0.79
N LEU A 371 37.11 -21.72 -1.70
CA LEU A 371 36.39 -21.84 -2.97
C LEU A 371 35.42 -23.01 -2.91
N ALA A 372 34.14 -22.75 -3.13
CA ALA A 372 33.11 -23.78 -3.16
C ALA A 372 33.25 -24.63 -4.44
N LYS A 373 33.01 -25.93 -4.31
CA LYS A 373 33.09 -26.91 -5.39
C LYS A 373 31.71 -27.20 -5.95
N GLN A 374 31.60 -27.29 -7.27
CA GLN A 374 30.36 -27.65 -7.95
C GLN A 374 30.01 -29.13 -7.69
N VAL A 375 28.73 -29.43 -7.51
CA VAL A 375 28.21 -30.79 -7.28
C VAL A 375 27.50 -31.29 -8.54
N ASN A 376 27.90 -32.47 -9.03
CA ASN A 376 27.26 -33.20 -10.14
C ASN A 376 26.98 -32.36 -11.39
N GLU A 377 27.86 -31.41 -11.72
CA GLU A 377 27.68 -30.45 -12.84
C GLU A 377 26.37 -29.59 -12.75
N GLY A 378 25.67 -29.64 -11.61
CA GLY A 378 24.45 -28.89 -11.36
C GLY A 378 24.69 -27.49 -10.81
N PRO A 379 23.63 -26.77 -10.42
CA PRO A 379 23.72 -25.40 -9.91
C PRO A 379 24.23 -25.31 -8.46
N LEU A 380 24.39 -26.44 -7.76
CA LEU A 380 24.82 -26.47 -6.36
C LEU A 380 26.35 -26.38 -6.23
N PHE A 381 26.81 -25.45 -5.39
CA PHE A 381 28.18 -25.30 -4.95
C PHE A 381 28.27 -25.48 -3.45
N VAL A 382 29.25 -26.28 -3.00
CA VAL A 382 29.43 -26.61 -1.58
C VAL A 382 30.84 -26.32 -1.08
N LEU A 383 30.95 -25.88 0.17
CA LEU A 383 32.23 -25.61 0.83
C LEU A 383 32.22 -26.18 2.26
N PRO A 384 33.17 -27.06 2.63
CA PRO A 384 33.28 -27.54 4.01
C PRO A 384 33.45 -26.40 5.00
N TRP A 385 32.76 -26.48 6.13
CA TRP A 385 32.87 -25.50 7.21
C TRP A 385 32.68 -26.14 8.59
N LYS A 386 32.85 -25.35 9.65
CA LYS A 386 32.62 -25.78 11.04
C LYS A 386 31.61 -24.83 11.70
N PRO A 387 30.32 -25.21 11.80
CA PRO A 387 29.27 -24.37 12.37
C PRO A 387 29.57 -23.89 13.79
N ASP A 388 30.23 -24.72 14.62
CA ASP A 388 30.56 -24.41 16.02
C ASP A 388 31.31 -23.07 16.20
N ARG A 389 32.10 -22.67 15.18
CA ARG A 389 32.85 -21.40 15.17
C ARG A 389 31.95 -20.17 15.07
N TYR A 390 30.68 -20.35 14.71
CA TYR A 390 29.70 -19.31 14.41
C TYR A 390 28.39 -19.53 15.19
N SER A 391 28.51 -20.15 16.37
CA SER A 391 27.37 -20.63 17.17
C SER A 391 26.57 -19.52 17.86
N ASN A 392 27.14 -18.32 18.04
CA ASN A 392 26.53 -17.24 18.82
C ASN A 392 26.53 -15.93 18.05
N GLY A 393 25.37 -15.26 18.01
CA GLY A 393 25.20 -13.96 17.40
C GLY A 393 25.03 -13.99 15.87
N LEU A 394 25.11 -12.80 15.29
CA LEU A 394 25.02 -12.59 13.84
C LEU A 394 26.41 -12.64 13.22
N HIS A 395 26.52 -13.39 12.12
CA HIS A 395 27.72 -13.50 11.30
C HIS A 395 27.41 -13.09 9.86
N LEU A 396 28.37 -12.46 9.20
CA LEU A 396 28.22 -11.99 7.82
C LEU A 396 28.85 -12.98 6.85
N ILE A 397 28.05 -13.65 6.02
CA ILE A 397 28.52 -14.46 4.91
C ILE A 397 28.50 -13.65 3.62
N GLU A 398 29.62 -13.64 2.89
CA GLU A 398 29.77 -13.01 1.58
C GLU A 398 30.20 -14.05 0.54
N VAL A 399 29.45 -14.12 -0.56
CA VAL A 399 29.69 -15.02 -1.68
C VAL A 399 29.95 -14.21 -2.94
N LYS A 400 31.11 -14.45 -3.56
CA LYS A 400 31.60 -13.78 -4.77
C LYS A 400 31.67 -14.80 -5.90
N VAL A 401 30.92 -14.59 -6.98
CA VAL A 401 30.86 -15.51 -8.12
C VAL A 401 31.38 -14.82 -9.36
N LYS A 402 32.21 -15.56 -10.12
CA LYS A 402 32.67 -15.19 -11.46
C LYS A 402 32.35 -16.29 -12.45
N ASP A 403 31.76 -15.94 -13.59
CA ASP A 403 31.49 -16.88 -14.67
C ASP A 403 32.48 -16.79 -15.84
N ALA A 404 32.32 -17.66 -16.83
CA ALA A 404 33.22 -17.76 -17.97
C ALA A 404 33.18 -16.55 -18.90
N ALA A 405 32.05 -15.82 -18.95
CA ALA A 405 31.92 -14.56 -19.69
C ALA A 405 32.52 -13.36 -18.93
N GLY A 406 33.06 -13.58 -17.73
CA GLY A 406 33.65 -12.52 -16.92
C GLY A 406 32.64 -11.71 -16.11
N ARG A 407 31.35 -12.13 -16.09
CA ARG A 407 30.35 -11.52 -15.21
C ARG A 407 30.68 -11.85 -13.78
N TYR A 408 30.52 -10.87 -12.91
CA TYR A 408 30.89 -10.95 -11.50
C TYR A 408 29.76 -10.41 -10.63
N LYS A 409 29.38 -11.15 -9.59
CA LYS A 409 28.37 -10.72 -8.62
C LYS A 409 28.76 -11.14 -7.21
N THR A 410 28.48 -10.25 -6.26
CA THR A 410 28.67 -10.48 -4.83
C THR A 410 27.31 -10.45 -4.14
N VAL A 411 27.04 -11.41 -3.26
CA VAL A 411 25.89 -11.40 -2.36
C VAL A 411 26.40 -11.52 -0.92
N SER A 412 25.89 -10.65 -0.04
CA SER A 412 26.25 -10.63 1.37
C SER A 412 24.99 -10.69 2.23
N ARG A 413 24.98 -11.54 3.26
CA ARG A 413 23.83 -11.81 4.15
C ARG A 413 24.29 -12.09 5.57
N GLU A 414 23.49 -11.69 6.55
CA GLU A 414 23.69 -12.07 7.95
C GLU A 414 23.00 -13.42 8.22
N PHE A 415 23.69 -14.32 8.90
CA PHE A 415 23.15 -15.60 9.40
C PHE A 415 23.42 -15.74 10.90
N SER A 416 22.70 -16.66 11.54
CA SER A 416 22.84 -16.99 12.96
C SER A 416 22.51 -18.46 13.18
N LEU A 417 23.16 -19.08 14.17
CA LEU A 417 22.84 -20.46 14.60
C LEU A 417 22.09 -20.52 15.94
N ASP A 418 21.87 -19.37 16.58
CA ASP A 418 21.20 -19.21 17.89
C ASP A 418 19.87 -18.44 17.81
N GLN A 419 19.32 -18.26 16.61
CA GLN A 419 18.14 -17.44 16.31
C GLN A 419 18.29 -15.93 16.56
N SER A 420 19.52 -15.42 16.75
CA SER A 420 19.80 -13.98 16.72
C SER A 420 19.36 -13.38 15.40
N ARG A 421 18.60 -12.26 15.43
CA ARG A 421 17.98 -11.71 14.22
C ARG A 421 18.17 -10.20 14.10
N PRO A 422 18.50 -9.68 12.91
CA PRO A 422 18.43 -8.24 12.64
C PRO A 422 16.99 -7.74 12.63
N ASN A 423 16.81 -6.46 12.96
CA ASN A 423 15.50 -5.80 12.85
C ASN A 423 14.99 -5.78 11.41
N GLN A 424 13.68 -5.90 11.24
CA GLN A 424 13.02 -5.75 9.95
C GLN A 424 12.79 -4.26 9.58
N PRO A 425 12.75 -3.89 8.29
CA PRO A 425 12.64 -2.50 7.87
C PRO A 425 11.29 -1.91 8.28
N PHE A 426 11.30 -0.72 8.90
CA PHE A 426 10.08 -0.11 9.46
C PHE A 426 8.97 0.12 8.42
N LEU A 427 9.28 0.76 7.28
CA LEU A 427 8.28 1.13 6.28
C LEU A 427 7.66 -0.12 5.61
N SER A 428 8.50 -1.08 5.21
CA SER A 428 8.04 -2.37 4.68
C SER A 428 7.13 -3.09 5.67
N SER A 429 7.53 -3.11 6.95
CA SER A 429 6.77 -3.77 8.01
C SER A 429 5.46 -3.06 8.32
N LEU A 430 5.45 -1.74 8.32
CA LEU A 430 4.24 -0.94 8.49
C LEU A 430 3.23 -1.25 7.39
N VAL A 431 3.65 -1.26 6.12
CA VAL A 431 2.73 -1.46 4.99
C VAL A 431 2.13 -2.86 4.95
N ILE A 432 2.91 -3.90 5.23
CA ILE A 432 2.47 -5.29 5.14
C ILE A 432 1.73 -5.76 6.41
N MET A 433 2.07 -5.24 7.59
CA MET A 433 1.49 -5.71 8.85
C MET A 433 0.32 -4.86 9.34
N ILE A 434 0.06 -3.69 8.74
CA ILE A 434 -1.04 -2.83 9.20
C ILE A 434 -2.39 -3.38 8.78
N ASN A 435 -3.37 -3.27 9.67
CA ASN A 435 -4.77 -3.35 9.27
C ASN A 435 -5.15 -2.02 8.60
N SER A 436 -5.03 -1.97 7.28
CA SER A 436 -5.28 -0.78 6.47
C SER A 436 -6.71 -0.24 6.63
N PHE A 437 -7.70 -1.12 6.83
CA PHE A 437 -9.09 -0.71 7.06
C PHE A 437 -9.24 0.09 8.35
N ILE A 438 -8.78 -0.45 9.48
CA ILE A 438 -8.82 0.25 10.78
C ILE A 438 -8.04 1.56 10.68
N PHE A 439 -6.86 1.53 10.06
CA PHE A 439 -6.06 2.72 9.84
C PHE A 439 -6.82 3.80 9.06
N LEU A 440 -7.41 3.46 7.91
CA LEU A 440 -8.18 4.41 7.11
C LEU A 440 -9.37 5.00 7.86
N VAL A 441 -10.09 4.18 8.65
CA VAL A 441 -11.21 4.65 9.48
C VAL A 441 -10.73 5.67 10.52
N LEU A 442 -9.64 5.39 11.25
CA LEU A 442 -9.09 6.31 12.23
C LEU A 442 -8.61 7.62 11.60
N TRP A 443 -7.99 7.54 10.41
CA TRP A 443 -7.57 8.72 9.66
C TRP A 443 -8.73 9.57 9.18
N ILE A 444 -9.78 8.94 8.66
CA ILE A 444 -11.02 9.65 8.28
C ILE A 444 -11.58 10.39 9.49
N ILE A 445 -11.81 9.68 10.61
CA ILE A 445 -12.36 10.29 11.82
C ILE A 445 -11.48 11.45 12.31
N GLY A 446 -10.15 11.25 12.37
CA GLY A 446 -9.20 12.26 12.81
C GLY A 446 -9.18 13.50 11.92
N LEU A 447 -9.15 13.31 10.60
CA LEU A 447 -9.14 14.40 9.63
C LEU A 447 -10.49 15.12 9.56
N GLU A 448 -11.61 14.41 9.64
CA GLU A 448 -12.93 15.03 9.73
C GLU A 448 -13.06 15.85 11.01
N CYS A 449 -12.61 15.32 12.14
CA CYS A 449 -12.55 16.07 13.39
C CYS A 449 -11.72 17.34 13.24
N LEU A 450 -10.56 17.26 12.58
CA LEU A 450 -9.69 18.40 12.30
C LEU A 450 -10.35 19.44 11.37
N CYS A 451 -11.09 18.99 10.36
CA CYS A 451 -11.75 19.86 9.38
C CYS A 451 -13.04 20.51 9.92
N VAL A 452 -13.77 19.84 10.81
CA VAL A 452 -15.13 20.23 11.23
C VAL A 452 -15.15 20.83 12.63
N LEU A 453 -14.55 20.17 13.63
CA LEU A 453 -14.70 20.55 15.03
C LEU A 453 -14.16 21.95 15.34
N PRO A 454 -12.99 22.39 14.83
CA PRO A 454 -12.54 23.76 15.05
C PRO A 454 -13.54 24.79 14.55
N LEU A 455 -14.10 24.59 13.35
CA LEU A 455 -15.06 25.53 12.77
C LEU A 455 -16.35 25.61 13.60
N VAL A 456 -16.87 24.46 14.04
CA VAL A 456 -18.05 24.36 14.92
C VAL A 456 -17.78 25.02 16.28
N PHE A 457 -16.63 24.71 16.89
CA PHE A 457 -16.20 25.28 18.16
C PHE A 457 -16.13 26.80 18.08
N PHE A 458 -15.41 27.35 17.10
CA PHE A 458 -15.30 28.79 16.94
C PHE A 458 -16.66 29.43 16.63
N ARG A 459 -17.51 28.84 15.79
CA ARG A 459 -18.87 29.37 15.57
C ARG A 459 -19.70 29.43 16.85
N ARG A 460 -19.62 28.40 17.71
CA ARG A 460 -20.43 28.29 18.93
C ARG A 460 -20.00 29.22 20.06
N TYR A 461 -18.70 29.51 20.15
CA TYR A 461 -18.09 30.23 21.28
C TYR A 461 -17.55 31.62 20.90
N THR A 462 -17.79 32.09 19.68
CA THR A 462 -17.38 33.43 19.25
C THR A 462 -18.53 34.15 18.56
N GLU A 463 -18.36 35.45 18.34
CA GLU A 463 -19.31 36.29 17.62
C GLU A 463 -18.69 36.83 16.34
N ARG A 464 -19.54 37.17 15.37
CA ARG A 464 -19.11 37.81 14.13
C ARG A 464 -18.41 39.15 14.43
N PRO A 465 -17.25 39.44 13.84
CA PRO A 465 -16.60 40.73 14.00
C PRO A 465 -17.49 41.86 13.46
N LYS A 466 -17.79 42.87 14.27
CA LYS A 466 -18.48 44.10 13.84
C LYS A 466 -17.48 45.10 13.28
N ALA A 467 -17.90 45.89 12.29
CA ALA A 467 -17.05 46.91 11.68
C ALA A 467 -16.51 47.89 12.75
N GLY A 468 -15.20 48.11 12.76
CA GLY A 468 -14.52 48.99 13.74
C GLY A 468 -14.31 48.40 15.14
N GLN A 469 -14.81 47.19 15.44
CA GLN A 469 -14.56 46.51 16.72
C GLN A 469 -13.42 45.50 16.60
N ARG A 470 -12.57 45.44 17.65
CA ARG A 470 -11.52 44.43 17.72
C ARG A 470 -12.15 43.04 17.85
N PRO A 471 -11.64 42.01 17.15
CA PRO A 471 -12.13 40.64 17.33
C PRO A 471 -12.00 40.25 18.80
N SER A 472 -13.09 39.74 19.37
CA SER A 472 -13.13 39.27 20.76
C SER A 472 -13.62 37.84 20.80
N VAL A 473 -12.87 36.97 21.47
CA VAL A 473 -13.29 35.60 21.77
C VAL A 473 -14.02 35.62 23.11
N VAL A 474 -15.26 35.13 23.15
CA VAL A 474 -16.03 35.00 24.40
C VAL A 474 -15.60 33.70 25.07
N CYS A 475 -14.66 33.78 26.01
CA CYS A 475 -14.24 32.63 26.79
C CYS A 475 -15.23 32.43 27.96
N TYR A 476 -16.18 31.50 27.82
CA TYR A 476 -17.27 31.26 28.77
C TYR A 476 -16.82 30.90 30.19
N ALA A 477 -15.57 30.47 30.37
CA ALA A 477 -15.05 30.13 31.69
C ALA A 477 -14.97 31.35 32.64
N HIS A 478 -14.98 32.61 32.17
CA HIS A 478 -14.62 33.77 33.01
C HIS A 478 -15.35 35.11 32.73
N PHE A 479 -16.40 35.16 31.89
CA PHE A 479 -17.13 36.42 31.58
C PHE A 479 -16.21 37.64 31.34
N ARG A 480 -15.03 37.43 30.74
CA ARG A 480 -14.09 38.49 30.36
C ARG A 480 -13.80 38.37 28.87
N ARG A 481 -14.12 39.43 28.11
CA ARG A 481 -13.66 39.60 26.72
C ARG A 481 -12.13 39.62 26.73
N ILE A 482 -11.49 38.55 26.26
CA ILE A 482 -10.06 38.59 25.97
C ILE A 482 -9.95 39.30 24.63
N GLY A 483 -9.58 40.58 24.66
CA GLY A 483 -9.29 41.34 23.45
C GLY A 483 -8.09 40.71 22.76
N THR A 484 -8.32 39.98 21.68
CA THR A 484 -7.23 39.41 20.89
C THR A 484 -6.63 40.53 20.06
N SER A 485 -5.46 40.98 20.45
CA SER A 485 -4.67 41.97 19.72
C SER A 485 -4.46 41.52 18.28
N GLY A 486 -4.83 42.35 17.31
CA GLY A 486 -4.03 42.49 16.08
C GLY A 486 -4.05 41.37 15.03
N ASN A 487 -4.58 40.18 15.31
CA ASN A 487 -4.29 38.97 14.51
C ASN A 487 -5.22 38.82 13.28
N PRO A 488 -4.70 38.98 12.04
CA PRO A 488 -5.49 38.88 10.82
C PRO A 488 -6.07 37.48 10.60
N LEU A 489 -5.34 36.44 10.99
CA LEU A 489 -5.78 35.05 10.82
C LEU A 489 -6.98 34.73 11.71
N LEU A 490 -6.95 35.18 12.97
CA LEU A 490 -8.11 35.02 13.85
C LEU A 490 -9.32 35.79 13.31
N TYR A 491 -9.12 37.00 12.80
CA TYR A 491 -10.19 37.78 12.17
C TYR A 491 -10.76 37.04 10.94
N GLY A 492 -9.90 36.48 10.09
CA GLY A 492 -10.29 35.66 8.93
C GLY A 492 -11.07 34.40 9.35
N LEU A 493 -10.64 33.72 10.41
CA LEU A 493 -11.32 32.55 10.98
C LEU A 493 -12.72 32.91 11.49
N LEU A 494 -12.85 34.03 12.21
CA LEU A 494 -14.15 34.51 12.71
C LEU A 494 -15.10 34.87 11.56
N LEU A 495 -14.59 35.51 10.50
CA LEU A 495 -15.39 35.76 9.30
C LEU A 495 -15.81 34.46 8.60
N LEU A 496 -14.91 33.49 8.50
CA LEU A 496 -15.18 32.19 7.89
C LEU A 496 -16.33 31.48 8.62
N VAL A 497 -16.26 31.37 9.95
CA VAL A 497 -17.24 30.59 10.73
C VAL A 497 -18.59 31.29 10.89
N HIS A 498 -18.64 32.63 10.79
CA HIS A 498 -19.87 33.42 10.93
C HIS A 498 -20.48 33.90 9.60
N THR A 499 -19.89 33.51 8.46
CA THR A 499 -20.50 33.75 7.14
C THR A 499 -21.19 32.48 6.67
N ASN A 500 -22.53 32.46 6.69
CA ASN A 500 -23.32 31.27 6.36
C ASN A 500 -23.01 30.70 4.97
N ASP A 501 -22.82 31.58 3.97
CA ASP A 501 -22.45 31.23 2.59
C ASP A 501 -21.09 30.54 2.46
N ILE A 502 -20.27 30.53 3.52
CA ILE A 502 -18.95 29.89 3.54
C ILE A 502 -18.98 28.70 4.50
N TYR A 503 -19.46 28.92 5.73
CA TYR A 503 -19.48 27.92 6.78
C TYR A 503 -20.30 26.68 6.42
N TYR A 504 -21.57 26.82 6.03
CA TYR A 504 -22.42 25.66 5.78
C TYR A 504 -21.96 24.84 4.58
N PRO A 505 -21.57 25.44 3.43
CA PRO A 505 -21.00 24.68 2.34
C PRO A 505 -19.74 23.90 2.75
N LEU A 506 -18.78 24.53 3.45
CA LEU A 506 -17.54 23.89 3.90
C LEU A 506 -17.79 22.69 4.81
N ILE A 507 -18.73 22.79 5.76
CA ILE A 507 -19.08 21.67 6.65
C ILE A 507 -19.81 20.57 5.85
N SER A 508 -20.72 20.94 4.96
CA SER A 508 -21.51 19.98 4.18
C SER A 508 -20.64 19.12 3.27
N ILE A 509 -19.65 19.71 2.59
CA ILE A 509 -18.74 18.94 1.71
C ILE A 509 -17.77 18.04 2.48
N ALA A 510 -17.50 18.34 3.76
CA ALA A 510 -16.73 17.44 4.62
C ALA A 510 -17.56 16.22 5.01
N LEU A 511 -18.82 16.42 5.42
CA LEU A 511 -19.65 15.34 5.99
C LEU A 511 -20.39 14.51 4.94
N TYR A 512 -20.76 15.10 3.79
CA TYR A 512 -21.55 14.43 2.76
C TYR A 512 -20.94 13.09 2.29
N PRO A 513 -19.62 12.98 2.05
CA PRO A 513 -19.02 11.72 1.61
C PRO A 513 -19.22 10.54 2.57
N VAL A 514 -19.47 10.77 3.86
CA VAL A 514 -19.77 9.69 4.81
C VAL A 514 -21.20 9.19 4.69
N ILE A 515 -22.12 10.06 4.28
CA ILE A 515 -23.57 9.81 4.33
C ILE A 515 -24.11 9.35 2.98
N GLY A 516 -23.72 10.05 1.91
CA GLY A 516 -24.38 9.97 0.62
C GLY A 516 -23.64 9.19 -0.45
N PRO A 517 -24.31 8.88 -1.57
CA PRO A 517 -23.66 8.32 -2.74
C PRO A 517 -22.68 9.32 -3.36
N TRP A 518 -21.54 8.81 -3.79
CA TRP A 518 -20.49 9.58 -4.43
C TRP A 518 -20.72 9.69 -5.92
N LEU A 519 -21.07 8.56 -6.53
CA LEU A 519 -21.26 8.40 -7.96
C LEU A 519 -22.34 7.37 -8.25
N ILE A 520 -23.11 7.63 -9.30
CA ILE A 520 -24.06 6.71 -9.90
C ILE A 520 -23.67 6.60 -11.37
N GLY A 521 -23.38 5.37 -11.83
CA GLY A 521 -22.86 5.17 -13.18
C GLY A 521 -22.67 3.69 -13.52
N GLU A 522 -22.16 3.45 -14.72
CA GLU A 522 -21.88 2.11 -15.23
C GLU A 522 -20.56 1.59 -14.63
N VAL A 523 -20.65 0.85 -13.52
CA VAL A 523 -19.50 0.38 -12.74
C VAL A 523 -18.84 -0.84 -13.37
N VAL A 524 -19.63 -1.67 -14.04
CA VAL A 524 -19.23 -2.78 -14.89
C VAL A 524 -20.02 -2.61 -16.19
N THR A 525 -19.46 -3.00 -17.34
CA THR A 525 -20.17 -2.93 -18.63
C THR A 525 -21.57 -3.53 -18.49
N ASP A 526 -22.58 -2.75 -18.90
CA ASP A 526 -24.01 -3.05 -18.81
C ASP A 526 -24.59 -3.17 -17.39
N MET A 527 -23.83 -2.81 -16.35
CA MET A 527 -24.28 -2.83 -14.94
C MET A 527 -24.11 -1.46 -14.27
N TYR A 528 -25.24 -0.85 -13.94
CA TYR A 528 -25.30 0.42 -13.22
C TYR A 528 -25.26 0.20 -11.72
N GLY A 529 -24.45 0.99 -11.03
CA GLY A 529 -24.27 0.91 -9.59
C GLY A 529 -24.06 2.27 -8.95
N THR A 530 -24.10 2.26 -7.63
CA THR A 530 -23.80 3.43 -6.80
C THR A 530 -22.54 3.19 -5.98
N LEU A 531 -21.61 4.14 -6.02
CA LEU A 531 -20.39 4.16 -5.24
C LEU A 531 -20.61 4.98 -3.97
N THR A 532 -20.15 4.47 -2.83
CA THR A 532 -20.18 5.13 -1.52
C THR A 532 -18.81 5.07 -0.86
N LEU A 533 -18.65 5.68 0.32
CA LEU A 533 -17.44 5.51 1.15
C LEU A 533 -17.18 4.03 1.51
N TYR A 534 -18.25 3.24 1.65
CA TYR A 534 -18.19 1.90 2.23
C TYR A 534 -17.98 0.79 1.20
N GLY A 535 -18.18 1.11 -0.09
CA GLY A 535 -18.14 0.16 -1.19
C GLY A 535 -19.13 0.52 -2.30
N ILE A 536 -19.45 -0.46 -3.13
CA ILE A 536 -20.35 -0.32 -4.28
C ILE A 536 -21.57 -1.18 -4.09
N TYR A 537 -22.72 -0.65 -4.48
CA TYR A 537 -23.92 -1.44 -4.70
C TYR A 537 -24.22 -1.54 -6.19
N VAL A 538 -24.21 -2.75 -6.75
CA VAL A 538 -24.43 -3.04 -8.17
C VAL A 538 -25.15 -4.38 -8.32
N ASN A 539 -26.18 -4.44 -9.17
CA ASN A 539 -26.97 -5.65 -9.43
C ASN A 539 -27.37 -6.43 -8.16
N SER A 540 -27.99 -5.71 -7.21
CA SER A 540 -28.44 -6.26 -5.92
C SER A 540 -27.33 -6.85 -5.03
N THR A 541 -26.07 -6.58 -5.35
CA THR A 541 -24.91 -7.08 -4.62
C THR A 541 -24.10 -5.91 -4.07
N PHE A 542 -23.70 -6.03 -2.80
CA PHE A 542 -22.79 -5.09 -2.18
C PHE A 542 -21.34 -5.60 -2.27
N ILE A 543 -20.47 -4.78 -2.85
CA ILE A 543 -19.03 -5.02 -2.97
C ILE A 543 -18.34 -4.12 -1.95
N GLY A 544 -17.83 -4.74 -0.88
CA GLY A 544 -17.28 -4.03 0.29
C GLY A 544 -15.88 -3.44 0.15
N ASP A 545 -15.42 -3.10 -1.06
CA ASP A 545 -14.09 -2.52 -1.30
C ASP A 545 -13.88 -1.23 -0.48
N LYS A 546 -12.70 -1.08 0.13
CA LYS A 546 -12.34 0.06 0.99
C LYS A 546 -11.44 1.07 0.30
N PHE A 547 -11.10 0.89 -0.97
CA PHE A 547 -10.40 1.90 -1.77
C PHE A 547 -11.06 3.29 -1.75
N PRO A 548 -12.40 3.43 -1.73
CA PRO A 548 -13.04 4.74 -1.57
C PRO A 548 -12.58 5.48 -0.33
N MET A 549 -12.29 4.79 0.78
CA MET A 549 -11.80 5.42 2.02
C MET A 549 -10.45 6.12 1.82
N LEU A 550 -9.51 5.50 1.10
CA LEU A 550 -8.24 6.14 0.76
C LEU A 550 -8.47 7.39 -0.08
N TYR A 551 -9.37 7.29 -1.06
CA TYR A 551 -9.75 8.44 -1.88
C TYR A 551 -10.33 9.58 -1.01
N PHE A 552 -11.16 9.25 -0.01
CA PHE A 552 -11.69 10.25 0.93
C PHE A 552 -10.60 10.93 1.77
N VAL A 553 -9.66 10.16 2.32
CA VAL A 553 -8.52 10.71 3.06
C VAL A 553 -7.75 11.71 2.19
N THR A 554 -7.50 11.36 0.93
CA THR A 554 -6.83 12.29 0.00
C THR A 554 -7.68 13.51 -0.35
N ASP A 555 -9.02 13.41 -0.37
CA ASP A 555 -9.90 14.57 -0.54
C ASP A 555 -9.86 15.51 0.68
N LEU A 556 -9.89 14.96 1.90
CA LEU A 556 -9.76 15.77 3.11
C LEU A 556 -8.43 16.54 3.12
N LEU A 557 -7.32 15.87 2.77
CA LEU A 557 -5.98 16.46 2.75
C LEU A 557 -5.72 17.43 1.59
N CYS A 558 -6.16 17.09 0.38
CA CYS A 558 -5.78 17.81 -0.84
C CYS A 558 -6.90 18.69 -1.42
N PHE A 559 -8.12 18.59 -0.92
CA PHE A 559 -9.24 19.43 -1.33
C PHE A 559 -9.82 20.22 -0.16
N HIS A 560 -10.27 19.56 0.91
CA HIS A 560 -10.99 20.23 2.00
C HIS A 560 -10.09 21.15 2.84
N LEU A 561 -8.96 20.63 3.35
CA LEU A 561 -8.01 21.43 4.12
C LEU A 561 -7.46 22.62 3.30
N PRO A 562 -7.00 22.44 2.04
CA PRO A 562 -6.55 23.56 1.22
C PRO A 562 -7.64 24.59 0.94
N LEU A 563 -8.90 24.19 0.70
CA LEU A 563 -10.01 25.12 0.50
C LEU A 563 -10.32 25.91 1.79
N THR A 564 -10.32 25.24 2.95
CA THR A 564 -10.53 25.90 4.25
C THR A 564 -9.41 26.90 4.55
N LEU A 565 -8.15 26.52 4.29
CA LEU A 565 -6.98 27.40 4.44
C LEU A 565 -7.03 28.57 3.44
N PHE A 566 -7.43 28.32 2.19
CA PHE A 566 -7.67 29.37 1.21
C PHE A 566 -8.66 30.41 1.74
N CYS A 567 -9.81 29.95 2.29
CA CYS A 567 -10.83 30.83 2.84
C CYS A 567 -10.27 31.65 4.01
N LEU A 568 -9.58 31.01 4.95
CA LEU A 568 -8.95 31.64 6.10
C LEU A 568 -7.98 32.74 5.68
N LEU A 569 -7.05 32.42 4.78
CA LEU A 569 -6.02 33.34 4.31
C LEU A 569 -6.62 34.52 3.52
N HIS A 570 -7.59 34.26 2.62
CA HIS A 570 -8.22 35.34 1.88
C HIS A 570 -9.07 36.28 2.75
N LEU A 571 -9.85 35.73 3.68
CA LEU A 571 -10.67 36.52 4.59
C LEU A 571 -9.84 37.31 5.59
N SER A 572 -8.66 36.81 5.97
CA SER A 572 -7.72 37.54 6.84
C SER A 572 -7.33 38.91 6.27
N ARG A 573 -7.35 39.09 4.94
CA ARG A 573 -7.05 40.37 4.27
C ARG A 573 -8.07 41.47 4.57
N ALA A 574 -9.33 41.09 4.81
CA ALA A 574 -10.37 42.06 5.16
C ALA A 574 -10.02 42.84 6.45
N TYR A 575 -9.22 42.23 7.34
CA TYR A 575 -8.67 42.89 8.53
C TYR A 575 -7.77 44.08 8.19
N HIS A 576 -6.87 43.92 7.22
CA HIS A 576 -5.93 44.97 6.82
C HIS A 576 -6.64 46.11 6.09
N LEU A 577 -7.67 45.80 5.29
CA LEU A 577 -8.50 46.80 4.61
C LEU A 577 -9.33 47.64 5.60
N GLN A 578 -9.94 47.02 6.60
CA GLN A 578 -10.69 47.75 7.63
C GLN A 578 -9.79 48.65 8.47
N ASN A 579 -8.62 48.17 8.90
CA ASN A 579 -7.67 48.98 9.66
C ASN A 579 -7.11 50.16 8.84
N LYS A 580 -6.99 50.02 7.51
CA LYS A 580 -6.57 51.12 6.63
C LYS A 580 -7.56 52.29 6.67
N HIS A 581 -8.86 52.03 6.84
CA HIS A 581 -9.90 53.06 6.99
C HIS A 581 -9.95 53.65 8.41
N SER A 582 -9.53 52.91 9.45
CA SER A 582 -9.57 53.39 10.84
C SER A 582 -8.32 54.18 11.29
N THR A 583 -7.19 54.13 10.57
CA THR A 583 -5.91 54.71 11.00
C THR A 583 -5.56 56.06 10.35
N HIS A 584 -6.53 56.94 10.08
CA HIS A 584 -6.19 58.32 9.66
C HIS A 584 -5.42 59.13 10.72
N HIS A 585 -5.19 58.60 11.95
CA HIS A 585 -4.61 59.35 13.06
C HIS A 585 -3.38 58.78 13.80
N TYR A 586 -2.75 57.66 13.40
CA TYR A 586 -1.50 57.24 14.09
C TYR A 586 -0.47 56.54 13.18
N GLY A 587 0.73 57.14 13.10
CA GLY A 587 2.04 56.49 12.94
C GLY A 587 2.35 55.75 11.63
N ASN A 588 3.29 56.29 10.84
CA ASN A 588 3.82 55.75 9.58
C ASN A 588 4.76 54.53 9.76
N GLY A 589 4.47 53.63 10.70
CA GLY A 589 5.31 52.45 11.01
C GLY A 589 4.97 51.23 10.15
N ASN A 590 5.84 50.93 9.18
CA ASN A 590 5.94 49.67 8.43
C ASN A 590 4.75 49.28 7.50
N LYS A 591 4.29 50.22 6.66
CA LYS A 591 3.27 49.98 5.61
C LYS A 591 3.74 49.00 4.52
N ASN A 592 5.04 49.02 4.19
CA ASN A 592 5.62 48.18 3.14
C ASN A 592 5.70 46.70 3.55
N GLY A 593 6.09 46.42 4.80
CA GLY A 593 6.11 45.05 5.34
C GLY A 593 4.72 44.41 5.38
N ARG A 594 3.68 45.15 5.79
CA ARG A 594 2.29 44.65 5.78
C ARG A 594 1.78 44.33 4.38
N ARG A 595 2.07 45.20 3.42
CA ARG A 595 1.72 44.98 2.00
C ARG A 595 2.43 43.75 1.42
N LEU A 596 3.69 43.52 1.78
CA LEU A 596 4.44 42.34 1.37
C LEU A 596 3.83 41.05 1.95
N VAL A 597 3.49 41.04 3.24
CA VAL A 597 2.82 39.89 3.88
C VAL A 597 1.47 39.61 3.21
N ASP A 598 0.65 40.63 2.94
CA ASP A 598 -0.61 40.47 2.23
C ASP A 598 -0.42 39.85 0.84
N ILE A 599 0.59 40.30 0.08
CA ILE A 599 0.91 39.74 -1.25
C ILE A 599 1.31 38.27 -1.13
N VAL A 600 2.17 37.93 -0.16
CA VAL A 600 2.59 36.53 0.07
C VAL A 600 1.41 35.64 0.42
N LEU A 601 0.52 36.09 1.33
CA LEU A 601 -0.69 35.35 1.69
C LEU A 601 -1.63 35.14 0.48
N VAL A 602 -1.77 36.15 -0.38
CA VAL A 602 -2.53 36.04 -1.63
C VAL A 602 -1.92 35.00 -2.55
N ILE A 603 -0.62 35.06 -2.78
CA ILE A 603 0.09 34.10 -3.63
C ILE A 603 -0.14 32.67 -3.11
N ILE A 604 0.07 32.43 -1.81
CA ILE A 604 -0.15 31.14 -1.18
C ILE A 604 -1.61 30.69 -1.38
N SER A 605 -2.58 31.57 -1.11
CA SER A 605 -3.98 31.23 -1.27
C SER A 605 -4.36 30.92 -2.72
N ILE A 606 -3.85 31.66 -3.71
CA ILE A 606 -4.07 31.35 -5.13
C ILE A 606 -3.52 29.97 -5.48
N PHE A 607 -2.33 29.60 -4.96
CA PHE A 607 -1.80 28.25 -5.13
C PHE A 607 -2.70 27.17 -4.49
N LEU A 608 -3.27 27.43 -3.31
CA LEU A 608 -4.23 26.52 -2.67
C LEU A 608 -5.52 26.37 -3.49
N LEU A 609 -6.09 27.47 -4.02
CA LEU A 609 -7.28 27.37 -4.87
C LEU A 609 -6.97 26.65 -6.19
N LYS A 610 -5.81 26.94 -6.80
CA LYS A 610 -5.36 26.26 -8.02
C LYS A 610 -5.23 24.75 -7.79
N SER A 611 -4.67 24.31 -6.66
CA SER A 611 -4.55 22.88 -6.36
C SER A 611 -5.92 22.22 -6.16
N VAL A 612 -6.84 22.88 -5.44
CA VAL A 612 -8.24 22.43 -5.25
C VAL A 612 -8.96 22.27 -6.59
N LEU A 613 -8.89 23.27 -7.47
CA LEU A 613 -9.53 23.23 -8.78
C LEU A 613 -8.90 22.17 -9.69
N SER A 614 -7.56 22.10 -9.75
CA SER A 614 -6.85 21.10 -10.55
C SER A 614 -7.21 19.68 -10.13
N ARG A 615 -7.30 19.41 -8.82
CA ARG A 615 -7.74 18.12 -8.30
C ARG A 615 -9.19 17.81 -8.68
N SER A 616 -10.09 18.79 -8.57
CA SER A 616 -11.51 18.62 -8.91
C SER A 616 -11.70 18.28 -10.38
N PHE A 617 -11.07 19.04 -11.29
CA PHE A 617 -11.12 18.77 -12.73
C PHE A 617 -10.50 17.42 -13.09
N GLY A 618 -9.33 17.09 -12.53
CA GLY A 618 -8.68 15.80 -12.78
C GLY A 618 -9.51 14.62 -12.29
N THR A 619 -10.24 14.80 -11.19
CA THR A 619 -11.16 13.78 -10.64
C THR A 619 -12.35 13.56 -11.55
N ILE A 620 -13.03 14.65 -11.93
CA ILE A 620 -14.18 14.60 -12.84
C ILE A 620 -13.77 13.93 -14.15
N ALA A 621 -12.66 14.36 -14.75
CA ALA A 621 -12.17 13.80 -16.01
C ALA A 621 -11.92 12.28 -15.92
N LYS A 622 -11.26 11.80 -14.85
CA LYS A 622 -10.98 10.37 -14.65
C LYS A 622 -12.25 9.56 -14.45
N LEU A 623 -13.18 10.06 -13.63
CA LEU A 623 -14.42 9.34 -13.33
C LEU A 623 -15.35 9.31 -14.54
N THR A 624 -15.48 10.40 -15.29
CA THR A 624 -16.22 10.40 -16.56
C THR A 624 -15.59 9.42 -17.55
N HIS A 625 -14.26 9.34 -17.59
CA HIS A 625 -13.54 8.42 -18.46
C HIS A 625 -13.77 6.94 -18.10
N TRP A 626 -13.97 6.61 -16.82
CA TRP A 626 -14.20 5.22 -16.36
C TRP A 626 -15.68 4.82 -16.28
N TYR A 627 -16.56 5.72 -15.87
CA TYR A 627 -17.98 5.44 -15.56
C TYR A 627 -18.98 6.08 -16.53
N GLY A 628 -18.49 6.76 -17.57
CA GLY A 628 -19.30 7.37 -18.63
C GLY A 628 -19.89 8.74 -18.28
N GLN A 629 -20.67 9.30 -19.21
CA GLN A 629 -21.24 10.66 -19.09
C GLN A 629 -22.32 10.78 -18.02
N LEU A 630 -23.05 9.69 -17.71
CA LEU A 630 -24.06 9.68 -16.65
C LEU A 630 -23.41 10.00 -15.29
N ALA A 631 -22.21 9.49 -15.05
CA ALA A 631 -21.45 9.79 -13.85
C ALA A 631 -21.12 11.28 -13.73
N LEU A 632 -20.93 12.02 -14.82
CA LEU A 632 -20.76 13.47 -14.76
C LEU A 632 -22.03 14.18 -14.27
N LEU A 633 -23.19 13.77 -14.77
CA LEU A 633 -24.45 14.48 -14.56
C LEU A 633 -25.08 14.22 -13.18
N VAL A 634 -24.92 12.99 -12.68
CA VAL A 634 -25.70 12.52 -11.52
C VAL A 634 -24.82 12.28 -10.28
N SER A 635 -23.49 12.38 -10.38
CA SER A 635 -22.59 12.14 -9.24
C SER A 635 -22.50 13.32 -8.29
N PRO A 636 -23.08 13.22 -7.08
CA PRO A 636 -23.18 14.35 -6.17
C PRO A 636 -21.82 14.82 -5.67
N LYS A 637 -20.96 13.90 -5.23
CA LYS A 637 -19.70 14.27 -4.58
C LYS A 637 -18.79 15.07 -5.52
N TYR A 638 -18.70 14.69 -6.78
CA TYR A 638 -17.66 15.21 -7.69
C TYR A 638 -18.06 16.53 -8.34
N THR A 639 -19.31 16.66 -8.80
CA THR A 639 -19.78 17.93 -9.36
C THR A 639 -20.04 18.96 -8.28
N TRP A 640 -20.60 18.57 -7.12
CA TRP A 640 -20.89 19.51 -6.05
C TRP A 640 -19.61 20.08 -5.43
N THR A 641 -18.54 19.29 -5.29
CA THR A 641 -17.27 19.79 -4.76
C THR A 641 -16.68 20.90 -5.65
N LEU A 642 -16.71 20.75 -6.98
CA LEU A 642 -16.28 21.81 -7.89
C LEU A 642 -17.15 23.07 -7.75
N LEU A 643 -18.48 22.91 -7.76
CA LEU A 643 -19.42 24.04 -7.66
C LEU A 643 -19.27 24.77 -6.31
N VAL A 644 -19.11 24.02 -5.21
CA VAL A 644 -18.87 24.59 -3.87
C VAL A 644 -17.53 25.31 -3.82
N ALA A 645 -16.46 24.74 -4.38
CA ALA A 645 -15.15 25.39 -4.40
C ALA A 645 -15.19 26.73 -5.16
N LEU A 646 -15.88 26.78 -6.31
CA LEU A 646 -16.07 28.01 -7.08
C LEU A 646 -16.94 29.02 -6.32
N TYR A 647 -18.04 28.58 -5.72
CA TYR A 647 -18.97 29.43 -4.97
C TYR A 647 -18.31 30.02 -3.72
N VAL A 648 -17.77 29.17 -2.85
CA VAL A 648 -17.07 29.58 -1.62
C VAL A 648 -15.83 30.41 -1.96
N GLY A 649 -15.09 29.98 -2.99
CA GLY A 649 -13.95 30.70 -3.54
C GLY A 649 -14.29 32.14 -3.90
N GLY A 650 -15.32 32.30 -4.74
CA GLY A 650 -15.82 33.62 -5.17
C GLY A 650 -16.31 34.48 -4.02
N LYS A 651 -17.04 33.90 -3.05
CA LYS A 651 -17.51 34.61 -1.84
C LYS A 651 -16.34 35.12 -1.00
N CYS A 652 -15.33 34.30 -0.76
CA CYS A 652 -14.12 34.69 -0.02
C CYS A 652 -13.37 35.83 -0.72
N VAL A 653 -13.23 35.78 -2.05
CA VAL A 653 -12.60 36.84 -2.84
C VAL A 653 -13.40 38.14 -2.75
N PHE A 654 -14.73 38.06 -2.89
CA PHE A 654 -15.61 39.22 -2.80
C PHE A 654 -15.53 39.92 -1.43
N ILE A 655 -15.63 39.15 -0.34
CA ILE A 655 -15.54 39.68 1.04
C ILE A 655 -14.12 40.20 1.33
N GLY A 656 -13.09 39.47 0.90
CA GLY A 656 -11.70 39.86 1.06
C GLY A 656 -11.31 41.13 0.30
N TYR A 657 -12.02 41.48 -0.78
CA TYR A 657 -11.77 42.69 -1.58
C TYR A 657 -12.58 43.91 -1.11
N ARG A 658 -13.87 43.73 -0.75
CA ARG A 658 -14.74 44.86 -0.35
C ARG A 658 -14.67 45.22 1.14
N GLY A 659 -14.00 44.41 1.96
CA GLY A 659 -14.13 44.48 3.42
C GLY A 659 -15.50 43.96 3.87
N ALA A 660 -15.69 43.71 5.17
CA ALA A 660 -16.88 43.01 5.70
C ALA A 660 -18.23 43.78 5.58
N HIS A 661 -18.30 44.81 4.74
CA HIS A 661 -19.52 45.58 4.45
C HIS A 661 -20.32 44.91 3.34
N THR A 662 -21.02 43.84 3.68
CA THR A 662 -22.22 43.43 2.94
C THR A 662 -23.34 43.25 3.95
N PRO A 663 -24.44 44.01 3.87
CA PRO A 663 -25.61 43.77 4.70
C PRO A 663 -26.20 42.43 4.27
N THR A 664 -26.18 41.44 5.15
CA THR A 664 -27.13 40.34 5.05
C THR A 664 -28.51 40.94 5.21
N ARG A 665 -29.26 40.97 4.10
CA ARG A 665 -30.64 41.43 4.01
C ARG A 665 -31.45 40.69 5.09
N THR A 666 -31.78 41.39 6.18
CA THR A 666 -32.79 40.94 7.14
C THR A 666 -34.12 41.04 6.43
N VAL A 667 -34.68 39.89 6.04
CA VAL A 667 -36.10 39.78 5.70
C VAL A 667 -36.87 40.01 7.00
N GLY A 668 -37.70 41.05 7.02
CA GLY A 668 -38.58 41.34 8.14
C GLY A 668 -38.44 42.77 8.65
N THR A 669 -38.98 43.73 7.89
CA THR A 669 -39.65 44.96 8.34
C THR A 669 -40.08 45.75 7.09
N GLU A 670 -41.07 45.21 6.37
CA GLU A 670 -41.94 45.98 5.47
C GLU A 670 -43.37 45.76 5.98
N GLU A 671 -43.64 46.24 7.18
CA GLU A 671 -44.98 46.42 7.75
C GLU A 671 -44.77 47.26 9.01
N MET A 672 -45.49 48.37 9.12
CA MET A 672 -45.36 49.45 10.11
C MET A 672 -44.37 50.58 9.80
N GLU A 673 -44.67 51.39 8.78
CA GLU A 673 -44.57 52.85 8.95
C GLU A 673 -45.52 53.54 7.94
N ASN A 674 -46.81 53.27 8.13
CA ASN A 674 -47.89 54.09 7.61
C ASN A 674 -48.92 54.24 8.74
N SER A 675 -48.47 54.83 9.85
CA SER A 675 -49.32 55.33 10.93
C SER A 675 -48.57 56.40 11.72
N GLU A 676 -49.09 57.62 11.61
CA GLU A 676 -48.93 58.75 12.54
C GLU A 676 -47.70 59.68 12.44
N LYS A 677 -48.01 60.87 11.90
CA LYS A 677 -47.44 62.22 12.10
C LYS A 677 -46.44 62.74 11.09
#